data_AF-A0A399WMI6-F1
#
_entry.id   AF-A0A399WMI6-F1
#
_cell.length_a   1.000
_cell.length_b   1.000
_cell.length_c   1.000
_cell.angle_alpha   90.00
_cell.angle_beta   90.00
_cell.angle_gamma   90.00
#
_symmetry.space_group_name_H-M   'P 1'
#
loop_
_entity.id
_entity.type
_entity.pdbx_description
1 polymer ?
#
loop_
_entity_poly.entity_id
_entity_poly.type
_entity_poly.pdbx_seq_one_letter_code
_entity_poly.pdbx_strand_id
1 'polypeptide(L)'
;MKRIDIKEFLRSFTVRPNGALNVFLGAGASVQAGIPTAGMLIWQFKRMLYCQANNIKEEKFKDLESERNQNTIQSYFDLKGGYPERYSQEEYSAYFEHCFPKSIDRKYFMQKIVEGRNPSIGHKCLGALFDCKKVNHIWTTNFDELIENGIKSVNNASSFEVISIDNQRQLANLNNYPRVVKLHGDYRYDKLQNTVDELQTLEKDLHKYFADVQSKTGLIVIGYGGNDQSIMSAFEKTLEADNPFPFGLYWCVRTGQKTNKKVIEFIEKVHQKNKEKLAAFIEIDSFDDFLYELYKTNNLANDHIENIAKSRFEKRKAFTAPQIGTSFTPIKLNAIKAKTYPKSIYSFKTDLKGGKDDWDKLREIIKDQPVSAALTNENTVAFASVNDIKKLFSHTLKSEITTVDIDDKLIYRQESFYLGMLYDLIEHNLLKKFKLEKVPNNRLRKYYSKNYKLNTEELQKSKIKTSLSVYEAFEIQIEFHNKELFLIILPSIHIDDKAGLSRFEKQEIANKIISKRWNRMVNNQLRFWLGLLKNDNTNIEFSIDSFKIDLEEKFSGVGSFTSSYYIFKGAFISNEPKLSFHISDSNYKTVHPLKGLKNFGPLDYSFESKQTNQQAIKLGIITPISGMQRILKHLNELNNEIRAATEKEYLTDYYPFSNIYKRYLDIPQNKDSKFLELVNEAEVNKLNHLEFYDFLKRKIDYFYTIRGEFDVLVLYFPKGWTKFRELKNDSVYFDLHDSIKLYCAKKNIKIQFVEDKSIDYLDPAKVKWWLSLGLYVKANGLPWRNVVVNESTAFVGLDFAVQRINNSNKYVLGSSQIFDSSGQGLRFLLQPIEHPVFIGKNPFMSKEDARRMILKLKEAYFRIDGNSKLEKLVVHKVLHYTNDEMTGISEALEGIENIELLQIQKYSKWRAIRGDIDRYTGKVKTDPHNFPIQRGTVIQLDDFSFLLWTHGSVQEDDVAGRHMNYYQGKRGIPAPLLIRRFRGTDPIEMTVRDILSLTKMNWNGGELYKTLPVTLDFSKRLSKYAKQAETLQAIPYDFRFFM
;
A
#
# COMPACT_ATOMS: atom_id res chain seq x y z
N MET A 1 0.95 37.33 -0.92
CA MET A 1 0.20 36.29 -1.66
C MET A 1 -1.10 35.94 -0.93
N LYS A 2 -2.25 36.38 -1.45
CA LYS A 2 -3.58 36.11 -0.85
C LYS A 2 -4.03 34.70 -1.24
N ARG A 3 -4.29 33.83 -0.25
CA ARG A 3 -4.86 32.50 -0.43
C ARG A 3 -6.28 32.49 0.13
N ILE A 4 -7.18 31.76 -0.51
CA ILE A 4 -8.54 31.52 -0.01
C ILE A 4 -8.67 30.04 0.39
N ASP A 5 -9.41 29.79 1.47
CA ASP A 5 -9.73 28.43 1.87
C ASP A 5 -10.62 27.75 0.83
N ILE A 6 -10.33 26.49 0.50
CA ILE A 6 -11.07 25.76 -0.53
C ILE A 6 -12.56 25.62 -0.16
N LYS A 7 -12.90 25.43 1.11
CA LYS A 7 -14.31 25.29 1.54
C LYS A 7 -15.04 26.62 1.46
N GLU A 8 -14.35 27.73 1.74
CA GLU A 8 -14.88 29.08 1.50
C GLU A 8 -15.20 29.29 0.01
N PHE A 9 -14.26 28.92 -0.87
CA PHE A 9 -14.48 29.01 -2.31
C PHE A 9 -15.66 28.13 -2.78
N LEU A 10 -15.73 26.87 -2.35
CA LEU A 10 -16.82 25.95 -2.73
C LEU A 10 -18.20 26.52 -2.34
N ARG A 11 -18.34 27.10 -1.14
CA ARG A 11 -19.57 27.78 -0.70
C ARG A 11 -19.89 29.03 -1.52
N SER A 12 -18.87 29.81 -1.91
CA SER A 12 -19.07 30.98 -2.77
C SER A 12 -19.49 30.57 -4.19
N PHE A 13 -18.94 29.49 -4.72
CA PHE A 13 -19.22 29.01 -6.07
C PHE A 13 -20.69 28.60 -6.24
N THR A 14 -21.31 27.97 -5.22
CA THR A 14 -22.71 27.53 -5.30
C THR A 14 -23.69 28.69 -5.43
N VAL A 15 -23.50 29.77 -4.66
CA VAL A 15 -24.42 30.92 -4.63
C VAL A 15 -24.25 31.90 -5.80
N ARG A 16 -23.16 31.77 -6.57
CA ARG A 16 -22.92 32.65 -7.74
C ARG A 16 -23.88 32.35 -8.90
N PRO A 17 -24.27 33.38 -9.68
CA PRO A 17 -25.07 33.19 -10.88
C PRO A 17 -24.42 32.19 -11.85
N ASN A 18 -25.25 31.46 -12.60
CA ASN A 18 -24.77 30.58 -13.66
C ASN A 18 -23.99 31.38 -14.72
N GLY A 19 -22.85 30.86 -15.15
CA GLY A 19 -21.96 31.55 -16.09
C GLY A 19 -21.12 32.67 -15.49
N ALA A 20 -21.21 32.94 -14.18
CA ALA A 20 -20.39 33.95 -13.52
C ALA A 20 -18.89 33.60 -13.52
N LEU A 21 -18.57 32.29 -13.50
CA LEU A 21 -17.20 31.79 -13.53
C LEU A 21 -16.98 30.88 -14.73
N ASN A 22 -15.96 31.20 -15.51
CA ASN A 22 -15.42 30.34 -16.56
C ASN A 22 -14.26 29.49 -16.01
N VAL A 23 -13.84 28.48 -16.78
CA VAL A 23 -12.71 27.62 -16.40
C VAL A 23 -11.60 27.74 -17.43
N PHE A 24 -10.36 27.85 -16.99
CA PHE A 24 -9.16 27.73 -17.81
C PHE A 24 -8.40 26.45 -17.40
N LEU A 25 -8.16 25.55 -18.37
CA LEU A 25 -7.45 24.30 -18.16
C LEU A 25 -6.10 24.30 -18.87
N GLY A 26 -5.02 24.12 -18.11
CA GLY A 26 -3.71 23.79 -18.65
C GLY A 26 -3.45 22.29 -18.67
N ALA A 27 -2.24 21.92 -19.14
CA ALA A 27 -1.82 20.52 -19.30
C ALA A 27 -1.92 19.68 -18.01
N GLY A 28 -1.91 20.32 -16.85
CA GLY A 28 -2.10 19.64 -15.55
C GLY A 28 -3.48 18.99 -15.38
N ALA A 29 -4.50 19.39 -16.15
CA ALA A 29 -5.84 18.79 -16.09
C ALA A 29 -5.89 17.38 -16.72
N SER A 30 -5.08 17.14 -17.75
CA SER A 30 -5.08 15.87 -18.50
C SER A 30 -4.20 14.78 -17.88
N VAL A 31 -3.45 15.09 -16.82
CA VAL A 31 -2.52 14.15 -16.15
C VAL A 31 -3.23 12.89 -15.65
N GLN A 32 -4.42 13.02 -15.04
CA GLN A 32 -5.18 11.88 -14.51
C GLN A 32 -5.82 11.02 -15.61
N ALA A 33 -5.94 11.54 -16.83
CA ALA A 33 -6.29 10.76 -18.01
C ALA A 33 -5.08 10.08 -18.68
N GLY A 34 -3.87 10.27 -18.13
CA GLY A 34 -2.63 9.66 -18.62
C GLY A 34 -1.90 10.47 -19.67
N ILE A 35 -2.16 11.78 -19.78
CA ILE A 35 -1.43 12.69 -20.68
C ILE A 35 -0.37 13.48 -19.87
N PRO A 36 0.92 13.42 -20.24
CA PRO A 36 1.99 14.10 -19.53
C PRO A 36 1.92 15.62 -19.69
N THR A 37 2.38 16.36 -18.67
CA THR A 37 2.57 17.82 -18.77
C THR A 37 3.81 18.16 -19.61
N ALA A 38 3.90 19.41 -20.09
CA ALA A 38 5.10 19.91 -20.76
C ALA A 38 6.38 19.72 -19.92
N GLY A 39 6.30 19.93 -18.59
CA GLY A 39 7.42 19.69 -17.68
C GLY A 39 7.86 18.22 -17.61
N MET A 40 6.90 17.29 -17.66
CA MET A 40 7.21 15.85 -17.73
C MET A 40 7.85 15.50 -19.07
N LEU A 41 7.33 16.05 -20.17
CA LEU A 41 7.88 15.84 -21.52
C LEU A 41 9.30 16.38 -21.64
N ILE A 42 9.63 17.56 -21.07
CA ILE A 42 10.99 18.08 -21.04
C ILE A 42 11.97 17.03 -20.49
N TRP A 43 11.64 16.42 -19.35
CA TRP A 43 12.51 15.41 -18.75
C TRP A 43 12.57 14.10 -19.56
N GLN A 44 11.50 13.71 -20.24
CA GLN A 44 11.53 12.58 -21.18
C GLN A 44 12.46 12.87 -22.36
N PHE A 45 12.35 14.04 -22.97
CA PHE A 45 13.19 14.46 -24.08
C PHE A 45 14.66 14.51 -23.67
N LYS A 46 14.95 15.13 -22.52
CA LYS A 46 16.28 15.14 -21.92
C LYS A 46 16.82 13.73 -21.68
N ARG A 47 16.00 12.83 -21.10
CA ARG A 47 16.38 11.43 -20.88
C ARG A 47 16.71 10.74 -22.20
N MET A 48 15.84 10.85 -23.20
CA MET A 48 16.02 10.20 -24.50
C MET A 48 17.32 10.66 -25.17
N LEU A 49 17.54 11.98 -25.26
CA LEU A 49 18.76 12.57 -25.83
C LEU A 49 20.01 12.18 -25.04
N TYR A 50 19.97 12.25 -23.71
CA TYR A 50 21.10 11.87 -22.86
C TYR A 50 21.44 10.39 -22.99
N CYS A 51 20.43 9.52 -22.92
CA CYS A 51 20.60 8.07 -23.00
C CYS A 51 21.13 7.65 -24.37
N GLN A 52 20.59 8.23 -25.45
CA GLN A 52 21.08 8.02 -26.81
C GLN A 52 22.54 8.48 -26.96
N ALA A 53 22.88 9.68 -26.49
CA ALA A 53 24.22 10.22 -26.63
C ALA A 53 25.29 9.44 -25.82
N ASN A 54 24.89 8.80 -24.73
CA ASN A 54 25.79 8.03 -23.87
C ASN A 54 25.68 6.51 -24.07
N ASN A 55 24.89 6.03 -25.04
CA ASN A 55 24.60 4.61 -25.24
C ASN A 55 24.14 3.89 -23.96
N ILE A 56 23.22 4.53 -23.22
CA ILE A 56 22.61 4.02 -22.00
C ILE A 56 21.14 3.72 -22.29
N LYS A 57 20.59 2.67 -21.68
CA LYS A 57 19.16 2.37 -21.77
C LYS A 57 18.33 3.30 -20.88
N GLU A 58 17.19 3.79 -21.38
CA GLU A 58 16.33 4.75 -20.68
C GLU A 58 15.84 4.25 -19.31
N GLU A 59 15.70 2.94 -19.13
CA GLU A 59 15.24 2.32 -17.89
C GLU A 59 16.17 2.60 -16.70
N LYS A 60 17.46 2.91 -16.94
CA LYS A 60 18.38 3.37 -15.89
C LYS A 60 17.90 4.68 -15.26
N PHE A 61 17.33 5.56 -16.07
CA PHE A 61 16.77 6.86 -15.70
C PHE A 61 15.24 6.84 -15.76
N LYS A 62 14.63 5.68 -15.45
CA LYS A 62 13.17 5.53 -15.45
C LYS A 62 12.50 6.54 -14.53
N ASP A 63 13.04 6.75 -13.33
CA ASP A 63 12.51 7.70 -12.35
C ASP A 63 12.95 9.13 -12.67
N LEU A 64 12.08 9.86 -13.38
CA LEU A 64 12.30 11.24 -13.80
C LEU A 64 12.09 12.27 -12.68
N GLU A 65 11.51 11.86 -11.56
CA GLU A 65 11.30 12.71 -10.37
C GLU A 65 12.48 12.64 -9.39
N SER A 66 13.46 11.76 -9.64
CA SER A 66 14.69 11.65 -8.84
C SER A 66 15.60 12.85 -9.06
N GLU A 67 15.87 13.61 -7.99
CA GLU A 67 16.78 14.77 -8.04
C GLU A 67 18.18 14.40 -8.57
N ARG A 68 18.69 13.21 -8.22
CA ARG A 68 19.98 12.72 -8.74
C ARG A 68 19.95 12.50 -10.24
N ASN A 69 18.89 11.87 -10.75
CA ASN A 69 18.73 11.60 -12.17
C ASN A 69 18.62 12.91 -12.94
N GLN A 70 17.76 13.81 -12.46
CA GLN A 70 17.58 15.14 -13.03
C GLN A 70 18.89 15.93 -13.07
N ASN A 71 19.65 15.94 -11.97
CA ASN A 71 20.94 16.64 -11.92
C ASN A 71 21.97 16.01 -12.85
N THR A 72 22.05 14.67 -12.91
CA THR A 72 22.99 13.95 -13.79
C THR A 72 22.72 14.28 -15.26
N ILE A 73 21.45 14.23 -15.67
CA ILE A 73 21.02 14.53 -17.03
C ILE A 73 21.22 16.02 -17.34
N GLN A 74 20.85 16.91 -16.42
CA GLN A 74 21.00 18.36 -16.61
C GLN A 74 22.46 18.77 -16.74
N SER A 75 23.34 18.31 -15.84
CA SER A 75 24.77 18.64 -15.87
C SER A 75 25.44 18.21 -17.18
N TYR A 76 24.97 17.15 -17.82
CA TYR A 76 25.45 16.78 -19.16
C TYR A 76 25.14 17.86 -20.21
N PHE A 77 23.91 18.38 -20.22
CA PHE A 77 23.52 19.44 -21.16
C PHE A 77 24.19 20.78 -20.83
N ASP A 78 24.33 21.11 -19.55
CA ASP A 78 25.02 22.32 -19.09
C ASP A 78 26.50 22.31 -19.52
N LEU A 79 27.19 21.16 -19.39
CA LEU A 79 28.59 21.02 -19.79
C LEU A 79 28.78 20.97 -21.31
N LYS A 80 27.83 20.38 -22.05
CA LYS A 80 27.90 20.29 -23.51
C LYS A 80 27.70 21.65 -24.18
N GLY A 81 26.89 22.53 -23.57
CA GLY A 81 26.52 23.82 -24.12
C GLY A 81 25.54 23.71 -25.30
N GLY A 82 24.88 24.82 -25.66
CA GLY A 82 23.92 24.87 -26.77
C GLY A 82 22.53 24.32 -26.46
N TYR A 83 22.25 24.01 -25.19
CA TYR A 83 20.93 23.61 -24.69
C TYR A 83 20.45 24.60 -23.62
N PRO A 84 19.13 24.78 -23.43
CA PRO A 84 18.63 25.68 -22.41
C PRO A 84 18.94 25.19 -20.98
N GLU A 85 19.23 26.14 -20.10
CA GLU A 85 19.39 25.91 -18.66
C GLU A 85 18.09 25.40 -18.02
N ARG A 86 18.24 24.73 -16.88
CA ARG A 86 17.08 24.25 -16.11
C ARG A 86 16.15 25.41 -15.73
N TYR A 87 14.86 25.26 -15.99
CA TYR A 87 13.79 26.24 -15.78
C TYR A 87 13.77 27.43 -16.76
N SER A 88 14.52 27.38 -17.86
CA SER A 88 14.35 28.34 -18.97
C SER A 88 12.97 28.19 -19.63
N GLN A 89 12.45 29.29 -20.20
CA GLN A 89 11.15 29.29 -20.89
C GLN A 89 11.19 28.51 -22.21
N GLU A 90 12.38 28.40 -22.80
CA GLU A 90 12.64 27.74 -24.08
C GLU A 90 12.87 26.23 -23.94
N GLU A 91 12.90 25.68 -22.72
CA GLU A 91 13.20 24.26 -22.48
C GLU A 91 12.29 23.34 -23.30
N TYR A 92 10.96 23.54 -23.24
CA TYR A 92 10.02 22.63 -23.88
C TYR A 92 10.21 22.60 -25.40
N SER A 93 10.20 23.77 -26.06
CA SER A 93 10.35 23.87 -27.51
C SER A 93 11.71 23.35 -27.97
N ALA A 94 12.79 23.76 -27.31
CA ALA A 94 14.15 23.38 -27.71
C ALA A 94 14.39 21.87 -27.57
N TYR A 95 14.08 21.27 -26.42
CA TYR A 95 14.29 19.83 -26.23
C TYR A 95 13.36 19.00 -27.12
N PHE A 96 12.13 19.46 -27.40
CA PHE A 96 11.23 18.78 -28.31
C PHE A 96 11.75 18.81 -29.76
N GLU A 97 12.29 19.94 -30.21
CA GLU A 97 12.90 20.10 -31.54
C GLU A 97 14.21 19.32 -31.67
N HIS A 98 15.04 19.26 -30.62
CA HIS A 98 16.23 18.41 -30.62
C HIS A 98 15.90 16.92 -30.71
N CYS A 99 14.80 16.48 -30.09
CA CYS A 99 14.32 15.11 -30.23
C CYS A 99 13.74 14.84 -31.61
N PHE A 100 12.95 15.79 -32.12
CA PHE A 100 12.19 15.66 -33.36
C PHE A 100 12.28 16.96 -34.18
N PRO A 101 13.32 17.11 -35.02
CA PRO A 101 13.53 18.36 -35.77
C PRO A 101 12.37 18.68 -36.71
N LYS A 102 11.81 17.64 -37.36
CA LYS A 102 10.70 17.81 -38.30
C LYS A 102 9.38 18.02 -37.55
N SER A 103 8.61 19.02 -37.97
CA SER A 103 7.29 19.32 -37.39
C SER A 103 6.29 18.16 -37.52
N ILE A 104 6.40 17.35 -38.58
CA ILE A 104 5.53 16.17 -38.76
C ILE A 104 5.77 15.08 -37.69
N ASP A 105 7.02 14.85 -37.28
CA ASP A 105 7.35 13.86 -36.26
C ASP A 105 6.86 14.30 -34.88
N ARG A 106 6.95 15.60 -34.59
CA ARG A 106 6.36 16.21 -33.38
C ARG A 106 4.84 16.02 -33.32
N LYS A 107 4.16 16.21 -34.45
CA LYS A 107 2.71 15.98 -34.57
C LYS A 107 2.35 14.51 -34.32
N TYR A 108 3.05 13.56 -34.95
CA TYR A 108 2.83 12.13 -34.72
C TYR A 108 3.10 11.72 -33.27
N PHE A 109 4.14 12.28 -32.65
CA PHE A 109 4.46 12.02 -31.25
C PHE A 109 3.34 12.50 -30.32
N MET A 110 2.82 13.73 -30.51
CA MET A 110 1.68 14.25 -29.73
C MET A 110 0.41 13.43 -29.97
N GLN A 111 0.10 13.06 -31.22
CA GLN A 111 -1.05 12.23 -31.55
C GLN A 111 -1.00 10.88 -30.81
N LYS A 112 0.16 10.21 -30.82
CA LYS A 112 0.35 8.94 -30.12
C LYS A 112 0.16 9.04 -28.60
N ILE A 113 0.47 10.18 -27.99
CA ILE A 113 0.28 10.40 -26.55
C ILE A 113 -1.22 10.49 -26.19
N VAL A 114 -2.01 11.13 -27.05
CA VAL A 114 -3.45 11.42 -26.83
C VAL A 114 -4.34 10.27 -27.27
N GLU A 115 -3.89 9.46 -28.23
CA GLU A 115 -4.69 8.37 -28.80
C GLU A 115 -5.16 7.37 -27.73
N GLY A 116 -6.44 7.00 -27.78
CA GLY A 116 -7.05 6.02 -26.89
C GLY A 116 -7.20 6.45 -25.43
N ARG A 117 -7.01 7.75 -25.12
CA ARG A 117 -7.19 8.29 -23.76
C ARG A 117 -8.66 8.61 -23.50
N ASN A 118 -9.14 8.20 -22.33
CA ASN A 118 -10.52 8.44 -21.89
C ASN A 118 -10.58 9.61 -20.91
N PRO A 119 -11.67 10.40 -20.92
CA PRO A 119 -11.89 11.46 -19.93
C PRO A 119 -11.87 10.89 -18.51
N SER A 120 -11.14 11.55 -17.61
CA SER A 120 -11.18 11.23 -16.17
C SER A 120 -12.47 11.76 -15.52
N ILE A 121 -12.71 11.38 -14.27
CA ILE A 121 -13.90 11.83 -13.53
C ILE A 121 -13.99 13.36 -13.43
N GLY A 122 -12.85 14.07 -13.34
CA GLY A 122 -12.83 15.53 -13.37
C GLY A 122 -13.39 16.11 -14.66
N HIS A 123 -13.02 15.54 -15.82
CA HIS A 123 -13.54 15.97 -17.12
C HIS A 123 -15.06 15.77 -17.22
N LYS A 124 -15.58 14.68 -16.64
CA LYS A 124 -17.02 14.39 -16.59
C LYS A 124 -17.74 15.35 -15.64
N CYS A 125 -17.20 15.58 -14.44
CA CYS A 125 -17.74 16.58 -13.51
C CYS A 125 -17.77 17.98 -14.13
N LEU A 126 -16.73 18.35 -14.89
CA LEU A 126 -16.74 19.60 -15.68
C LEU A 126 -17.84 19.58 -16.73
N GLY A 127 -17.98 18.47 -17.45
CA GLY A 127 -19.04 18.25 -18.43
C GLY A 127 -20.44 18.48 -17.84
N ALA A 128 -20.71 17.96 -16.64
CA ALA A 128 -21.97 18.18 -15.94
C ALA A 128 -22.19 19.65 -15.53
N LEU A 129 -21.14 20.33 -15.02
CA LEU A 129 -21.20 21.76 -14.69
C LEU A 129 -21.39 22.64 -15.95
N PHE A 130 -20.87 22.19 -17.09
CA PHE A 130 -20.98 22.87 -18.37
C PHE A 130 -22.36 22.67 -19.00
N ASP A 131 -22.90 21.45 -18.97
CA ASP A 131 -24.22 21.11 -19.51
C ASP A 131 -25.34 21.88 -18.78
N CYS A 132 -25.23 22.04 -17.46
CA CYS A 132 -26.17 22.86 -16.67
C CYS A 132 -25.90 24.37 -16.73
N LYS A 133 -24.94 24.82 -17.56
CA LYS A 133 -24.52 26.23 -17.73
C LYS A 133 -24.00 26.88 -16.46
N LYS A 134 -23.59 26.11 -15.45
CA LYS A 134 -22.89 26.66 -14.28
C LYS A 134 -21.54 27.25 -14.71
N VAL A 135 -20.87 26.58 -15.65
CA VAL A 135 -19.70 27.07 -16.40
C VAL A 135 -20.11 27.25 -17.87
N ASN A 136 -19.95 28.45 -18.43
CA ASN A 136 -20.35 28.75 -19.81
C ASN A 136 -19.21 28.60 -20.82
N HIS A 137 -17.99 28.98 -20.43
CA HIS A 137 -16.82 28.87 -21.29
C HIS A 137 -15.70 28.08 -20.61
N ILE A 138 -15.13 27.14 -21.36
CA ILE A 138 -13.92 26.41 -21.00
C ILE A 138 -12.81 26.85 -21.94
N TRP A 139 -11.76 27.42 -21.39
CA TRP A 139 -10.55 27.82 -22.10
C TRP A 139 -9.48 26.78 -21.88
N THR A 140 -8.68 26.44 -22.88
CA THR A 140 -7.61 25.47 -22.68
C THR A 140 -6.41 25.67 -23.59
N THR A 141 -5.25 25.25 -23.10
CA THR A 141 -4.03 25.08 -23.89
C THR A 141 -3.80 23.62 -24.27
N ASN A 142 -4.72 22.72 -23.92
CA ASN A 142 -4.61 21.29 -24.18
C ASN A 142 -5.02 20.98 -25.62
N PHE A 143 -4.25 20.10 -26.25
CA PHE A 143 -4.46 19.64 -27.62
C PHE A 143 -5.32 18.37 -27.70
N ASP A 144 -5.62 17.75 -26.56
CA ASP A 144 -6.47 16.56 -26.46
C ASP A 144 -7.97 16.86 -26.58
N GLU A 145 -8.79 15.81 -26.69
CA GLU A 145 -10.26 15.88 -26.76
C GLU A 145 -10.95 15.50 -25.44
N LEU A 146 -10.22 15.48 -24.33
CA LEU A 146 -10.77 14.95 -23.07
C LEU A 146 -11.89 15.82 -22.51
N ILE A 147 -11.88 17.13 -22.79
CA ILE A 147 -12.93 18.05 -22.35
C ILE A 147 -14.22 17.76 -23.13
N GLU A 148 -14.12 17.66 -24.44
CA GLU A 148 -15.22 17.40 -25.36
C GLU A 148 -15.84 16.02 -25.12
N ASN A 149 -14.98 15.01 -24.97
CA ASN A 149 -15.40 13.66 -24.62
C ASN A 149 -16.00 13.61 -23.20
N GLY A 150 -15.49 14.41 -22.27
CA GLY A 150 -16.06 14.57 -20.93
C GLY A 150 -17.49 15.09 -20.98
N ILE A 151 -17.74 16.18 -21.71
CA ILE A 151 -19.08 16.75 -21.93
C ILE A 151 -20.01 15.70 -22.57
N LYS A 152 -19.59 15.10 -23.70
CA LYS A 152 -20.39 14.11 -24.43
C LYS A 152 -20.67 12.83 -23.64
N SER A 153 -19.77 12.44 -22.73
CA SER A 153 -19.97 11.26 -21.88
C SER A 153 -21.07 11.46 -20.82
N VAL A 154 -21.32 12.70 -20.43
CA VAL A 154 -22.35 13.07 -19.46
C VAL A 154 -23.70 13.26 -20.16
N ASN A 155 -23.68 13.91 -21.31
CA ASN A 155 -24.85 14.13 -22.15
C ASN A 155 -24.42 14.16 -23.63
N ASN A 156 -24.73 13.07 -24.35
CA ASN A 156 -24.33 12.93 -25.75
C ASN A 156 -25.06 13.92 -26.68
N ALA A 157 -26.16 14.54 -26.23
CA ALA A 157 -26.92 15.54 -26.98
C ALA A 157 -26.49 16.98 -26.69
N SER A 158 -25.50 17.22 -25.82
CA SER A 158 -25.03 18.57 -25.49
C SER A 158 -24.55 19.31 -26.75
N SER A 159 -25.10 20.51 -26.98
CA SER A 159 -24.74 21.38 -28.09
C SER A 159 -23.78 22.47 -27.61
N PHE A 160 -22.53 22.43 -28.10
CA PHE A 160 -21.50 23.41 -27.77
C PHE A 160 -20.57 23.63 -28.97
N GLU A 161 -19.93 24.80 -29.03
CA GLU A 161 -18.96 25.11 -30.07
C GLU A 161 -17.54 24.85 -29.57
N VAL A 162 -16.72 24.27 -30.44
CA VAL A 162 -15.27 24.15 -30.21
C VAL A 162 -14.58 25.17 -31.10
N ILE A 163 -13.96 26.17 -30.49
CA ILE A 163 -13.22 27.22 -31.18
C ILE A 163 -11.72 26.97 -31.00
N SER A 164 -10.98 26.96 -32.10
CA SER A 164 -9.52 26.96 -32.16
C SER A 164 -9.04 28.07 -33.10
N ILE A 165 -7.73 28.26 -33.19
CA ILE A 165 -7.09 29.17 -34.15
C ILE A 165 -7.56 28.86 -35.58
N ASP A 166 -7.83 27.59 -35.91
CA ASP A 166 -8.18 27.12 -37.25
C ASP A 166 -9.61 27.48 -37.68
N ASN A 167 -10.53 27.67 -36.73
CA ASN A 167 -11.95 27.95 -37.01
C ASN A 167 -12.47 29.23 -36.33
N GLN A 168 -11.57 30.11 -35.88
CA GLN A 168 -11.92 31.33 -35.12
C GLN A 168 -12.84 32.29 -35.88
N ARG A 169 -12.95 32.18 -37.21
CA ARG A 169 -13.92 32.96 -38.01
C ARG A 169 -15.36 32.77 -37.53
N GLN A 170 -15.64 31.68 -36.79
CA GLN A 170 -16.91 31.42 -36.09
C GLN A 170 -17.16 32.35 -34.89
N LEU A 171 -16.14 33.07 -34.38
CA LEU A 171 -16.30 34.07 -33.32
C LEU A 171 -17.24 35.22 -33.72
N ALA A 172 -17.40 35.46 -35.03
CA ALA A 172 -18.32 36.46 -35.58
C ALA A 172 -19.80 36.03 -35.51
N ASN A 173 -20.09 34.75 -35.21
CA ASN A 173 -21.46 34.28 -35.05
C ASN A 173 -22.02 34.72 -33.68
N LEU A 174 -23.08 35.54 -33.74
CA LEU A 174 -23.84 36.05 -32.59
C LEU A 174 -24.76 34.97 -32.01
N ASN A 175 -24.20 33.91 -31.43
CA ASN A 175 -24.97 32.90 -30.70
C ASN A 175 -24.55 32.81 -29.22
N ASN A 176 -25.46 32.31 -28.39
CA ASN A 176 -25.27 32.17 -26.94
C ASN A 176 -24.89 30.74 -26.54
N TYR A 177 -24.28 29.97 -27.45
CA TYR A 177 -23.88 28.60 -27.13
C TYR A 177 -22.70 28.61 -26.15
N PRO A 178 -22.67 27.67 -25.18
CA PRO A 178 -21.45 27.40 -24.42
C PRO A 178 -20.30 27.03 -25.35
N ARG A 179 -19.08 27.44 -25.01
CA ARG A 179 -17.91 27.28 -25.89
C ARG A 179 -16.73 26.61 -25.18
N VAL A 180 -16.06 25.70 -25.88
CA VAL A 180 -14.72 25.20 -25.55
C VAL A 180 -13.74 25.90 -26.47
N VAL A 181 -12.84 26.71 -25.92
CA VAL A 181 -11.91 27.56 -26.68
C VAL A 181 -10.47 27.10 -26.46
N LYS A 182 -9.82 26.62 -27.51
CA LYS A 182 -8.43 26.19 -27.52
C LYS A 182 -7.53 27.34 -27.96
N LEU A 183 -6.67 27.79 -27.04
CA LEU A 183 -5.75 28.92 -27.25
C LEU A 183 -4.47 28.51 -28.01
N HIS A 184 -4.20 27.20 -28.09
CA HIS A 184 -3.26 26.63 -29.06
C HIS A 184 -4.06 25.87 -30.12
N GLY A 185 -3.53 25.78 -31.35
CA GLY A 185 -4.17 25.09 -32.46
C GLY A 185 -4.49 23.61 -32.16
N ASP A 186 -5.42 23.01 -32.92
CA ASP A 186 -5.65 21.56 -32.84
C ASP A 186 -4.61 20.85 -33.72
N TYR A 187 -3.82 19.96 -33.11
CA TYR A 187 -2.71 19.25 -33.76
C TYR A 187 -3.13 18.53 -35.04
N ARG A 188 -4.42 18.17 -35.20
CA ARG A 188 -4.95 17.57 -36.43
C ARG A 188 -4.85 18.49 -37.64
N TYR A 189 -4.90 19.81 -37.42
CA TYR A 189 -4.98 20.82 -38.47
C TYR A 189 -3.68 21.63 -38.66
N ASP A 190 -2.67 21.40 -37.81
CA ASP A 190 -1.42 22.14 -37.86
C ASP A 190 -0.66 21.94 -39.19
N LYS A 191 -0.63 23.03 -39.96
CA LYS A 191 0.09 23.31 -41.21
C LYS A 191 -0.47 22.67 -42.48
N LEU A 192 -1.52 23.28 -43.02
CA LEU A 192 -1.76 23.24 -44.48
C LEU A 192 -2.17 24.57 -45.12
N GLN A 193 -2.51 25.66 -44.39
CA GLN A 193 -3.18 26.80 -45.04
C GLN A 193 -2.77 28.26 -44.68
N ASN A 194 -2.07 28.56 -43.57
CA ASN A 194 -1.91 29.95 -43.12
C ASN A 194 -0.45 30.45 -43.07
N THR A 195 -0.24 31.74 -43.38
CA THR A 195 1.08 32.42 -43.32
C THR A 195 1.47 32.85 -41.90
N VAL A 196 2.74 33.21 -41.66
CA VAL A 196 3.24 33.65 -40.33
C VAL A 196 2.51 34.90 -39.82
N ASP A 197 2.23 35.87 -40.71
CA ASP A 197 1.52 37.10 -40.36
C ASP A 197 0.02 36.85 -40.08
N GLU A 198 -0.58 35.91 -40.81
CA GLU A 198 -1.97 35.48 -40.58
C GLU A 198 -2.11 34.78 -39.22
N LEU A 199 -1.18 33.91 -38.85
CA LEU A 199 -1.15 33.25 -37.53
C LEU A 199 -1.02 34.26 -36.39
N GLN A 200 -0.13 35.26 -36.49
CA GLN A 200 0.03 36.31 -35.48
C GLN A 200 -1.23 37.19 -35.35
N THR A 201 -1.93 37.43 -36.45
CA THR A 201 -3.17 38.22 -36.45
C THR A 201 -4.31 37.43 -35.81
N LEU A 202 -4.45 36.14 -36.15
CA LEU A 202 -5.44 35.25 -35.55
C LEU A 202 -5.27 35.15 -34.02
N GLU A 203 -4.03 34.99 -33.56
CA GLU A 203 -3.68 34.94 -32.13
C GLU A 203 -4.10 36.23 -31.37
N LYS A 204 -3.91 37.41 -31.97
CA LYS A 204 -4.31 38.70 -31.36
C LYS A 204 -5.82 38.85 -31.17
N ASP A 205 -6.61 38.35 -32.12
CA ASP A 205 -8.07 38.37 -32.07
C ASP A 205 -8.60 37.45 -30.97
N LEU A 206 -8.03 36.25 -30.87
CA LEU A 206 -8.39 35.29 -29.82
C LEU A 206 -8.04 35.84 -28.43
N HIS A 207 -6.89 36.50 -28.28
CA HIS A 207 -6.51 37.19 -27.04
C HIS A 207 -7.45 38.34 -26.70
N LYS A 208 -7.91 39.10 -27.70
CA LYS A 208 -8.90 40.16 -27.49
C LYS A 208 -10.23 39.57 -27.02
N TYR A 209 -10.71 38.52 -27.67
CA TYR A 209 -11.93 37.83 -27.29
C TYR A 209 -11.85 37.25 -25.87
N PHE A 210 -10.70 36.67 -25.49
CA PHE A 210 -10.45 36.23 -24.12
C PHE A 210 -10.61 37.40 -23.14
N ALA A 211 -9.94 38.53 -23.38
CA ALA A 211 -10.04 39.71 -22.52
C ALA A 211 -11.47 40.28 -22.45
N ASP A 212 -12.18 40.35 -23.57
CA ASP A 212 -13.56 40.85 -23.63
C ASP A 212 -14.51 39.98 -22.78
N VAL A 213 -14.36 38.65 -22.83
CA VAL A 213 -15.15 37.74 -21.98
C VAL A 213 -14.79 37.91 -20.51
N GLN A 214 -13.50 37.91 -20.17
CA GLN A 214 -13.04 38.00 -18.78
C GLN A 214 -13.23 39.39 -18.14
N SER A 215 -13.53 40.42 -18.93
CA SER A 215 -14.00 41.72 -18.41
C SER A 215 -15.41 41.64 -17.79
N LYS A 216 -16.19 40.61 -18.13
CA LYS A 216 -17.59 40.41 -17.72
C LYS A 216 -17.78 39.21 -16.81
N THR A 217 -16.85 38.25 -16.82
CA THR A 217 -16.91 37.01 -16.04
C THR A 217 -15.69 36.86 -15.14
N GLY A 218 -15.77 36.00 -14.12
CA GLY A 218 -14.57 35.53 -13.42
C GLY A 218 -13.99 34.26 -14.06
N LEU A 219 -12.85 33.82 -13.54
CA LEU A 219 -12.10 32.68 -14.10
C LEU A 219 -11.49 31.81 -13.01
N ILE A 220 -11.62 30.50 -13.15
CA ILE A 220 -10.89 29.50 -12.36
C ILE A 220 -9.80 28.89 -13.24
N VAL A 221 -8.54 29.05 -12.86
CA VAL A 221 -7.38 28.55 -13.60
C VAL A 221 -6.88 27.27 -12.94
N ILE A 222 -6.92 26.15 -13.65
CA ILE A 222 -6.53 24.83 -13.14
C ILE A 222 -5.49 24.19 -14.05
N GLY A 223 -4.42 23.65 -13.46
CA GLY A 223 -3.40 22.90 -14.21
C GLY A 223 -2.51 23.73 -15.13
N TYR A 224 -2.57 25.06 -15.05
CA TYR A 224 -1.70 25.98 -15.79
C TYR A 224 -0.68 26.65 -14.86
N GLY A 225 0.61 26.57 -15.23
CA GLY A 225 1.73 27.05 -14.42
C GLY A 225 2.19 28.49 -14.72
N GLY A 226 1.67 29.12 -15.77
CA GLY A 226 2.07 30.47 -16.19
C GLY A 226 3.46 30.57 -16.83
N ASN A 227 3.93 29.50 -17.47
CA ASN A 227 5.24 29.46 -18.12
C ASN A 227 5.19 29.86 -19.61
N ASP A 228 4.01 29.86 -20.22
CA ASP A 228 3.83 30.21 -21.62
C ASP A 228 3.61 31.73 -21.77
N GLN A 229 4.52 32.40 -22.47
CA GLN A 229 4.49 33.85 -22.62
C GLN A 229 3.32 34.34 -23.48
N SER A 230 2.94 33.62 -24.54
CA SER A 230 1.81 33.99 -25.40
C SER A 230 0.51 33.99 -24.58
N ILE A 231 0.29 32.91 -23.83
CA ILE A 231 -0.88 32.77 -22.97
C ILE A 231 -0.86 33.80 -21.84
N MET A 232 0.29 34.03 -21.20
CA MET A 232 0.39 35.08 -20.17
C MET A 232 0.10 36.47 -20.73
N SER A 233 0.47 36.75 -21.97
CA SER A 233 0.11 38.01 -22.63
C SER A 233 -1.41 38.14 -22.88
N ALA A 234 -2.12 37.03 -23.14
CA ALA A 234 -3.59 37.03 -23.19
C ALA A 234 -4.22 37.38 -21.82
N PHE A 235 -3.66 36.83 -20.74
CA PHE A 235 -4.03 37.19 -19.37
C PHE A 235 -3.73 38.66 -19.05
N GLU A 236 -2.56 39.17 -19.43
CA GLU A 236 -2.17 40.56 -19.21
C GLU A 236 -3.07 41.54 -19.95
N LYS A 237 -3.53 41.20 -21.16
CA LYS A 237 -4.48 42.03 -21.93
C LYS A 237 -5.80 42.27 -21.19
N THR A 238 -6.20 41.34 -20.31
CA THR A 238 -7.41 41.54 -19.47
C THR A 238 -7.27 42.73 -18.51
N LEU A 239 -6.03 43.11 -18.14
CA LEU A 239 -5.74 44.26 -17.27
C LEU A 239 -6.00 45.60 -17.95
N GLU A 240 -6.34 45.66 -19.24
CA GLU A 240 -6.80 46.88 -19.90
C GLU A 240 -8.19 47.30 -19.39
N ALA A 241 -9.07 46.35 -19.05
CA ALA A 241 -10.41 46.63 -18.52
C ALA A 241 -10.37 47.29 -17.13
N ASP A 242 -11.31 48.20 -16.84
CA ASP A 242 -11.36 48.93 -15.56
C ASP A 242 -11.65 48.01 -14.35
N ASN A 243 -12.37 46.91 -14.55
CA ASN A 243 -12.68 45.93 -13.52
C ASN A 243 -12.49 44.51 -14.07
N PRO A 244 -11.24 44.03 -14.18
CA PRO A 244 -10.96 42.71 -14.74
C PRO A 244 -11.46 41.62 -13.78
N PHE A 245 -12.01 40.54 -14.34
CA PHE A 245 -12.57 39.41 -13.60
C PHE A 245 -13.57 39.84 -12.51
N PRO A 246 -14.73 40.45 -12.85
CA PRO A 246 -15.66 41.00 -11.86
C PRO A 246 -16.19 39.97 -10.85
N PHE A 247 -16.25 38.69 -11.21
CA PHE A 247 -16.59 37.60 -10.30
C PHE A 247 -15.35 36.92 -9.69
N GLY A 248 -14.15 37.40 -9.96
CA GLY A 248 -12.90 36.97 -9.37
C GLY A 248 -12.04 36.05 -10.24
N LEU A 249 -10.74 36.08 -9.96
CA LEU A 249 -9.71 35.25 -10.56
C LEU A 249 -9.15 34.30 -9.51
N TYR A 250 -9.35 33.00 -9.71
CA TYR A 250 -8.94 31.97 -8.78
C TYR A 250 -7.92 31.05 -9.44
N TRP A 251 -6.67 31.13 -8.98
CA TRP A 251 -5.60 30.31 -9.54
C TRP A 251 -5.33 29.11 -8.63
N CYS A 252 -5.64 27.92 -9.13
CA CYS A 252 -5.45 26.69 -8.39
C CYS A 252 -3.97 26.30 -8.40
N VAL A 253 -3.41 26.07 -7.21
CA VAL A 253 -2.03 25.64 -6.98
C VAL A 253 -2.08 24.31 -6.24
N ARG A 254 -1.19 23.39 -6.57
CA ARG A 254 -1.12 22.11 -5.87
C ARG A 254 -0.49 22.25 -4.49
N THR A 255 -0.95 21.41 -3.57
CA THR A 255 -0.37 21.28 -2.23
C THR A 255 1.15 21.07 -2.31
N GLY A 256 1.91 21.99 -1.72
CA GLY A 256 3.39 21.94 -1.69
C GLY A 256 4.12 22.41 -2.97
N GLN A 257 3.40 22.84 -4.02
CA GLN A 257 4.04 23.34 -5.25
C GLN A 257 4.44 24.82 -5.12
N LYS A 258 5.64 25.18 -5.61
CA LYS A 258 6.07 26.59 -5.74
C LYS A 258 5.40 27.24 -6.95
N THR A 259 4.86 28.44 -6.77
CA THR A 259 4.19 29.21 -7.83
C THR A 259 5.19 30.09 -8.59
N ASN A 260 4.98 30.24 -9.90
CA ASN A 260 5.79 31.11 -10.75
C ASN A 260 5.63 32.59 -10.32
N LYS A 261 6.75 33.33 -10.25
CA LYS A 261 6.79 34.75 -9.89
C LYS A 261 5.90 35.61 -10.78
N LYS A 262 5.90 35.38 -12.10
CA LYS A 262 5.04 36.11 -13.06
C LYS A 262 3.55 35.96 -12.73
N VAL A 263 3.13 34.76 -12.30
CA VAL A 263 1.74 34.51 -11.89
C VAL A 263 1.41 35.24 -10.59
N ILE A 264 2.35 35.26 -9.63
CA ILE A 264 2.17 36.01 -8.37
C ILE A 264 1.98 37.50 -8.68
N GLU A 265 2.88 38.08 -9.47
CA GLU A 265 2.82 39.48 -9.90
C GLU A 265 1.53 39.80 -10.67
N PHE A 266 1.11 38.91 -11.58
CA PHE A 266 -0.14 39.07 -12.32
C PHE A 266 -1.37 39.06 -11.40
N ILE A 267 -1.46 38.10 -10.47
CA ILE A 267 -2.58 38.05 -9.52
C ILE A 267 -2.60 39.28 -8.63
N GLU A 268 -1.44 39.79 -8.20
CA GLU A 268 -1.36 41.03 -7.41
C GLU A 268 -1.84 42.25 -8.21
N LYS A 269 -1.50 42.35 -9.51
CA LYS A 269 -2.02 43.40 -10.39
C LYS A 269 -3.55 43.31 -10.55
N VAL A 270 -4.09 42.11 -10.81
CA VAL A 270 -5.55 41.90 -10.90
C VAL A 270 -6.22 42.25 -9.57
N HIS A 271 -5.61 41.86 -8.45
CA HIS A 271 -6.14 42.14 -7.10
C HIS A 271 -6.29 43.64 -6.82
N GLN A 272 -5.34 44.45 -7.29
CA GLN A 272 -5.36 45.90 -7.11
C GLN A 272 -6.40 46.58 -8.02
N LYS A 273 -6.59 46.07 -9.24
CA LYS A 273 -7.51 46.66 -10.23
C LYS A 273 -8.97 46.21 -10.04
N ASN A 274 -9.18 44.99 -9.56
CA ASN A 274 -10.52 44.43 -9.30
C ASN A 274 -11.19 45.14 -8.12
N LYS A 275 -12.39 45.71 -8.33
CA LYS A 275 -13.10 46.53 -7.33
C LYS A 275 -13.38 45.78 -6.03
N GLU A 276 -13.70 44.50 -6.13
CA GLU A 276 -14.04 43.61 -5.00
C GLU A 276 -12.82 42.85 -4.46
N LYS A 277 -11.62 43.08 -5.02
CA LYS A 277 -10.36 42.43 -4.62
C LYS A 277 -10.45 40.90 -4.66
N LEU A 278 -11.15 40.35 -5.66
CA LEU A 278 -11.47 38.93 -5.82
C LEU A 278 -10.40 38.14 -6.62
N ALA A 279 -9.11 38.44 -6.43
CA ALA A 279 -8.03 37.65 -7.02
C ALA A 279 -7.24 36.91 -5.92
N ALA A 280 -7.18 35.59 -6.00
CA ALA A 280 -6.55 34.75 -4.98
C ALA A 280 -6.06 33.39 -5.52
N PHE A 281 -5.18 32.76 -4.76
CA PHE A 281 -4.78 31.37 -4.99
C PHE A 281 -5.65 30.40 -4.18
N ILE A 282 -5.98 29.25 -4.77
CA ILE A 282 -6.67 28.13 -4.12
C ILE A 282 -5.71 26.94 -4.07
N GLU A 283 -5.48 26.39 -2.88
CA GLU A 283 -4.70 25.15 -2.76
C GLU A 283 -5.61 23.94 -3.02
N ILE A 284 -5.23 23.11 -4.00
CA ILE A 284 -5.99 21.91 -4.40
C ILE A 284 -5.10 20.68 -4.39
N ASP A 285 -5.70 19.51 -4.18
CA ASP A 285 -4.97 18.24 -4.25
C ASP A 285 -4.75 17.77 -5.70
N SER A 286 -5.81 17.76 -6.51
CA SER A 286 -5.77 17.40 -7.93
C SER A 286 -6.95 17.99 -8.70
N PHE A 287 -6.87 17.96 -10.03
CA PHE A 287 -7.94 18.40 -10.94
C PHE A 287 -9.24 17.61 -10.72
N ASP A 288 -9.17 16.28 -10.74
CA ASP A 288 -10.34 15.41 -10.53
C ASP A 288 -10.97 15.60 -9.15
N ASP A 289 -10.15 15.79 -8.10
CA ASP A 289 -10.67 15.98 -6.74
C ASP A 289 -11.44 17.30 -6.64
N PHE A 290 -10.84 18.39 -7.11
CA PHE A 290 -11.44 19.71 -7.06
C PHE A 290 -12.73 19.82 -7.87
N LEU A 291 -12.76 19.27 -9.09
CA LEU A 291 -13.97 19.33 -9.93
C LEU A 291 -15.09 18.44 -9.42
N TYR A 292 -14.76 17.32 -8.78
CA TYR A 292 -15.76 16.50 -8.12
C TYR A 292 -16.38 17.21 -6.90
N GLU A 293 -15.57 17.88 -6.08
CA GLU A 293 -16.07 18.68 -4.96
C GLU A 293 -16.99 19.81 -5.46
N LEU A 294 -16.63 20.47 -6.57
CA LEU A 294 -17.51 21.45 -7.23
C LEU A 294 -18.83 20.82 -7.70
N TYR A 295 -18.77 19.69 -8.41
CA TYR A 295 -19.97 18.96 -8.86
C TYR A 295 -20.89 18.60 -7.68
N LYS A 296 -20.34 18.01 -6.61
CA LYS A 296 -21.08 17.61 -5.41
C LYS A 296 -21.72 18.80 -4.69
N THR A 297 -20.94 19.86 -4.47
CA THR A 297 -21.44 21.02 -3.69
C THR A 297 -22.57 21.74 -4.43
N ASN A 298 -22.63 21.64 -5.76
CA ASN A 298 -23.75 22.19 -6.56
C ASN A 298 -24.99 21.27 -6.59
N ASN A 299 -25.00 20.17 -5.83
CA ASN A 299 -26.10 19.19 -5.79
C ASN A 299 -26.51 18.70 -7.19
N LEU A 300 -25.55 18.62 -8.12
CA LEU A 300 -25.78 18.04 -9.43
C LEU A 300 -25.86 16.51 -9.27
N ALA A 301 -26.81 15.91 -9.98
CA ALA A 301 -26.96 14.46 -10.06
C ALA A 301 -26.90 14.06 -11.53
N ASN A 302 -25.88 13.28 -11.90
CA ASN A 302 -25.78 12.70 -13.23
C ASN A 302 -25.66 11.18 -13.13
N ASP A 303 -26.60 10.47 -13.74
CA ASP A 303 -26.67 9.00 -13.68
C ASP A 303 -25.40 8.33 -14.19
N HIS A 304 -24.72 8.88 -15.19
CA HIS A 304 -23.48 8.30 -15.67
C HIS A 304 -22.40 8.37 -14.58
N ILE A 305 -22.18 9.56 -13.99
CA ILE A 305 -21.18 9.78 -12.93
C ILE A 305 -21.50 8.94 -11.68
N GLU A 306 -22.75 8.95 -11.22
CA GLU A 306 -23.16 8.19 -10.03
C GLU A 306 -23.14 6.66 -10.26
N ASN A 307 -23.40 6.19 -11.49
CA ASN A 307 -23.38 4.76 -11.83
C ASN A 307 -21.99 4.23 -12.24
N ILE A 308 -20.94 5.06 -12.34
CA ILE A 308 -19.55 4.59 -12.55
C ILE A 308 -19.21 3.53 -11.51
N ALA A 309 -19.53 3.79 -10.25
CA ALA A 309 -19.28 2.85 -9.16
C ALA A 309 -20.20 1.62 -9.27
N LYS A 310 -21.49 1.80 -9.55
CA LYS A 310 -22.50 0.72 -9.60
C LYS A 310 -22.25 -0.31 -10.71
N SER A 311 -22.00 0.15 -11.94
CA SER A 311 -21.68 -0.73 -13.09
C SER A 311 -20.36 -1.51 -12.92
N ARG A 312 -19.44 -0.92 -12.15
CA ARG A 312 -18.14 -1.51 -11.80
C ARG A 312 -18.23 -2.42 -10.59
N PHE A 313 -19.17 -2.18 -9.68
CA PHE A 313 -19.43 -2.96 -8.46
C PHE A 313 -19.73 -4.41 -8.78
N GLU A 314 -20.37 -4.68 -9.92
CA GLU A 314 -20.80 -6.01 -10.34
C GLU A 314 -19.67 -6.89 -10.93
N LYS A 315 -18.51 -6.32 -11.26
CA LYS A 315 -17.38 -7.06 -11.86
C LYS A 315 -16.50 -7.74 -10.79
N ARG A 316 -17.05 -8.71 -10.08
CA ARG A 316 -16.31 -9.62 -9.17
C ARG A 316 -16.46 -11.06 -9.65
N LYS A 317 -15.38 -11.67 -10.14
CA LYS A 317 -15.38 -13.07 -10.56
C LYS A 317 -14.93 -13.98 -9.42
N ALA A 318 -15.60 -15.11 -9.27
CA ALA A 318 -15.17 -16.16 -8.35
C ALA A 318 -13.79 -16.71 -8.76
N PHE A 319 -13.00 -17.09 -7.77
CA PHE A 319 -11.80 -17.88 -7.97
C PHE A 319 -12.17 -19.30 -8.43
N THR A 320 -11.31 -19.88 -9.24
CA THR A 320 -11.43 -21.27 -9.67
C THR A 320 -10.05 -21.87 -9.64
N ALA A 321 -9.76 -22.66 -8.61
CA ALA A 321 -8.53 -23.45 -8.57
C ALA A 321 -8.62 -24.62 -9.56
N PRO A 322 -7.48 -25.07 -10.12
CA PRO A 322 -7.45 -26.24 -10.97
C PRO A 322 -7.83 -27.48 -10.16
N GLN A 323 -8.27 -28.53 -10.87
CA GLN A 323 -8.55 -29.81 -10.23
C GLN A 323 -7.28 -30.42 -9.62
N ILE A 324 -7.46 -31.02 -8.45
CA ILE A 324 -6.36 -31.65 -7.70
C ILE A 324 -5.89 -32.88 -8.47
N GLY A 325 -4.63 -32.86 -8.95
CA GLY A 325 -4.02 -33.99 -9.61
C GLY A 325 -3.78 -35.17 -8.65
N THR A 326 -3.69 -36.39 -9.21
CA THR A 326 -3.48 -37.64 -8.44
C THR A 326 -2.16 -37.68 -7.68
N SER A 327 -1.16 -36.92 -8.13
CA SER A 327 0.16 -36.78 -7.50
C SER A 327 0.25 -35.69 -6.42
N PHE A 328 -0.85 -34.97 -6.16
CA PHE A 328 -0.88 -33.93 -5.14
C PHE A 328 -0.69 -34.54 -3.75
N THR A 329 0.32 -34.06 -3.02
CA THR A 329 0.60 -34.54 -1.67
C THR A 329 -0.59 -34.20 -0.74
N PRO A 330 -1.21 -35.18 -0.06
CA PRO A 330 -2.35 -34.92 0.81
C PRO A 330 -2.01 -33.93 1.92
N ILE A 331 -2.96 -33.05 2.25
CA ILE A 331 -2.79 -32.04 3.31
C ILE A 331 -3.91 -32.19 4.33
N LYS A 332 -3.55 -32.29 5.60
CA LYS A 332 -4.50 -32.22 6.71
C LYS A 332 -4.54 -30.79 7.25
N LEU A 333 -5.74 -30.22 7.39
CA LEU A 333 -5.96 -28.92 8.03
C LEU A 333 -6.31 -29.08 9.50
N ASN A 334 -6.27 -27.99 10.27
CA ASN A 334 -6.68 -27.96 11.68
C ASN A 334 -8.13 -27.49 11.88
N ALA A 335 -8.98 -27.66 10.87
CA ALA A 335 -10.38 -27.25 10.90
C ALA A 335 -11.32 -28.45 10.76
N ILE A 336 -12.44 -28.45 11.48
CA ILE A 336 -13.47 -29.47 11.46
C ILE A 336 -14.74 -28.84 10.91
N LYS A 337 -15.34 -29.42 9.87
CA LYS A 337 -16.61 -28.95 9.33
C LYS A 337 -17.75 -29.31 10.29
N ALA A 338 -18.76 -28.45 10.41
CA ALA A 338 -20.02 -28.79 11.05
C ALA A 338 -20.93 -29.58 10.10
N LYS A 339 -21.47 -30.71 10.56
CA LYS A 339 -22.57 -31.43 9.91
C LYS A 339 -23.87 -30.63 10.01
N THR A 340 -24.15 -30.12 11.21
CA THR A 340 -25.30 -29.27 11.51
C THR A 340 -24.93 -28.17 12.48
N TYR A 341 -25.59 -27.01 12.37
CA TYR A 341 -25.47 -25.88 13.28
C TYR A 341 -26.82 -25.14 13.34
N PRO A 342 -27.07 -24.31 14.37
CA PRO A 342 -28.37 -23.66 14.55
C PRO A 342 -28.70 -22.69 13.41
N LYS A 343 -29.76 -22.93 12.63
CA LYS A 343 -30.21 -22.02 11.56
C LYS A 343 -31.36 -21.09 11.96
N SER A 344 -31.89 -21.27 13.16
CA SER A 344 -32.91 -20.45 13.78
C SER A 344 -32.52 -20.10 15.21
N ILE A 345 -33.22 -19.12 15.78
CA ILE A 345 -32.96 -18.57 17.11
C ILE A 345 -34.27 -18.14 17.75
N TYR A 346 -34.36 -18.16 19.08
CA TYR A 346 -35.49 -17.55 19.78
C TYR A 346 -35.35 -16.03 19.81
N SER A 347 -36.43 -15.30 19.58
CA SER A 347 -36.51 -13.84 19.58
C SER A 347 -37.70 -13.35 20.41
N PHE A 348 -37.46 -12.34 21.26
CA PHE A 348 -38.45 -11.76 22.15
C PHE A 348 -38.07 -10.33 22.54
N LYS A 349 -39.05 -9.50 22.94
CA LYS A 349 -38.83 -8.12 23.38
C LYS A 349 -38.53 -8.08 24.87
N THR A 350 -37.56 -7.24 25.25
CA THR A 350 -37.24 -6.94 26.65
C THR A 350 -37.26 -5.43 26.90
N ASP A 351 -36.97 -4.98 28.13
CA ASP A 351 -36.71 -3.58 28.45
C ASP A 351 -35.32 -3.09 28.00
N LEU A 352 -34.44 -4.00 27.58
CA LEU A 352 -33.10 -3.73 27.07
C LEU A 352 -33.19 -3.15 25.64
N LYS A 353 -32.74 -1.91 25.45
CA LYS A 353 -32.84 -1.16 24.17
C LYS A 353 -31.54 -1.15 23.36
N GLY A 354 -30.54 -1.94 23.75
CA GLY A 354 -29.28 -2.09 23.02
C GLY A 354 -28.21 -1.04 23.34
N GLY A 355 -28.40 -0.21 24.36
CA GLY A 355 -27.36 0.69 24.87
C GLY A 355 -26.20 -0.07 25.53
N LYS A 356 -25.07 0.60 25.79
CA LYS A 356 -23.91 -0.04 26.45
C LYS A 356 -24.28 -0.66 27.80
N ASP A 357 -25.05 0.07 28.61
CA ASP A 357 -25.49 -0.41 29.93
C ASP A 357 -26.42 -1.63 29.81
N ASP A 358 -27.19 -1.73 28.73
CA ASP A 358 -28.05 -2.89 28.47
C ASP A 358 -27.25 -4.13 28.12
N TRP A 359 -26.12 -3.98 27.42
CA TRP A 359 -25.20 -5.10 27.15
C TRP A 359 -24.54 -5.61 28.42
N ASP A 360 -24.19 -4.72 29.35
CA ASP A 360 -23.61 -5.11 30.63
C ASP A 360 -24.66 -5.78 31.53
N LYS A 361 -25.89 -5.26 31.58
CA LYS A 361 -27.03 -5.93 32.23
C LYS A 361 -27.33 -7.31 31.64
N LEU A 362 -27.36 -7.44 30.32
CA LEU A 362 -27.59 -8.73 29.66
C LEU A 362 -26.54 -9.76 30.10
N ARG A 363 -25.26 -9.36 30.14
CA ARG A 363 -24.16 -10.21 30.60
C ARG A 363 -24.30 -10.63 32.05
N GLU A 364 -24.82 -9.76 32.91
CA GLU A 364 -25.12 -10.10 34.31
C GLU A 364 -26.28 -11.10 34.41
N ILE A 365 -27.37 -10.88 33.67
CA ILE A 365 -28.55 -11.76 33.66
C ILE A 365 -28.16 -13.20 33.27
N ILE A 366 -27.34 -13.35 32.22
CA ILE A 366 -26.97 -14.68 31.70
C ILE A 366 -25.72 -15.28 32.36
N LYS A 367 -25.12 -14.59 33.35
CA LYS A 367 -23.86 -15.02 33.97
C LYS A 367 -24.01 -16.39 34.62
N ASP A 368 -23.10 -17.30 34.28
CA ASP A 368 -23.05 -18.68 34.76
C ASP A 368 -24.30 -19.54 34.43
N GLN A 369 -25.21 -19.04 33.57
CA GLN A 369 -26.41 -19.73 33.11
C GLN A 369 -26.14 -20.54 31.82
N PRO A 370 -26.94 -21.59 31.54
CA PRO A 370 -26.88 -22.33 30.27
C PRO A 370 -27.60 -21.56 29.15
N VAL A 371 -27.28 -20.28 28.97
CA VAL A 371 -27.93 -19.39 27.99
C VAL A 371 -26.87 -18.61 27.24
N SER A 372 -26.97 -18.59 25.91
CA SER A 372 -26.29 -17.58 25.08
C SER A 372 -27.34 -16.61 24.57
N ALA A 373 -27.12 -15.31 24.73
CA ALA A 373 -28.06 -14.28 24.30
C ALA A 373 -27.34 -13.04 23.76
N ALA A 374 -28.02 -12.32 22.87
CA ALA A 374 -27.54 -11.06 22.30
C ALA A 374 -28.68 -10.05 22.11
N LEU A 375 -28.33 -8.78 22.03
CA LEU A 375 -29.26 -7.70 21.70
C LEU A 375 -29.21 -7.39 20.19
N THR A 376 -30.38 -7.22 19.60
CA THR A 376 -30.57 -6.67 18.25
C THR A 376 -31.29 -5.33 18.35
N ASN A 377 -31.51 -4.62 17.24
CA ASN A 377 -32.08 -3.26 17.28
C ASN A 377 -33.44 -3.16 18.00
N GLU A 378 -34.26 -4.22 18.00
CA GLU A 378 -35.59 -4.22 18.64
C GLU A 378 -35.86 -5.40 19.57
N ASN A 379 -35.09 -6.48 19.48
CA ASN A 379 -35.35 -7.74 20.20
C ASN A 379 -34.10 -8.25 20.93
N THR A 380 -34.32 -9.01 22.00
CA THR A 380 -33.33 -9.95 22.54
C THR A 380 -33.46 -11.28 21.82
N VAL A 381 -32.32 -11.91 21.51
CA VAL A 381 -32.27 -13.23 20.89
C VAL A 381 -31.47 -14.20 21.74
N ALA A 382 -31.86 -15.48 21.80
CA ALA A 382 -31.24 -16.46 22.70
C ALA A 382 -31.17 -17.90 22.14
N PHE A 383 -30.09 -18.60 22.49
CA PHE A 383 -29.99 -20.06 22.53
C PHE A 383 -30.19 -20.51 23.98
N ALA A 384 -31.37 -21.03 24.30
CA ALA A 384 -31.80 -21.48 25.63
C ALA A 384 -33.12 -22.24 25.54
N SER A 385 -33.51 -22.93 26.61
CA SER A 385 -34.88 -23.43 26.72
C SER A 385 -35.87 -22.28 26.94
N VAL A 386 -37.12 -22.44 26.48
CA VAL A 386 -38.20 -21.46 26.70
C VAL A 386 -38.42 -21.20 28.20
N ASN A 387 -38.24 -22.22 29.04
CA ASN A 387 -38.38 -22.10 30.50
C ASN A 387 -37.27 -21.25 31.11
N ASP A 388 -36.02 -21.43 30.66
CA ASP A 388 -34.89 -20.62 31.13
C ASP A 388 -35.04 -19.16 30.72
N ILE A 389 -35.53 -18.90 29.49
CA ILE A 389 -35.83 -17.53 29.03
C ILE A 389 -36.91 -16.91 29.94
N LYS A 390 -38.03 -17.60 30.17
CA LYS A 390 -39.11 -17.09 31.02
C LYS A 390 -38.65 -16.84 32.46
N LYS A 391 -37.74 -17.66 32.98
CA LYS A 391 -37.19 -17.53 34.34
C LYS A 391 -36.21 -16.35 34.45
N LEU A 392 -35.26 -16.23 33.51
CA LEU A 392 -34.20 -15.22 33.56
C LEU A 392 -34.67 -13.83 33.15
N PHE A 393 -35.64 -13.75 32.25
CA PHE A 393 -36.19 -12.49 31.74
C PHE A 393 -37.59 -12.20 32.29
N SER A 394 -38.02 -12.86 33.38
CA SER A 394 -39.38 -12.74 33.94
C SER A 394 -39.83 -11.29 34.19
N HIS A 395 -38.93 -10.44 34.68
CA HIS A 395 -39.20 -9.04 35.01
C HIS A 395 -39.04 -8.08 33.83
N THR A 396 -38.50 -8.56 32.70
CA THR A 396 -38.11 -7.73 31.56
C THR A 396 -38.79 -8.12 30.26
N LEU A 397 -39.36 -9.32 30.16
CA LEU A 397 -40.03 -9.87 28.98
C LEU A 397 -41.32 -9.10 28.64
N LYS A 398 -41.41 -8.59 27.41
CA LYS A 398 -42.53 -7.75 26.91
C LYS A 398 -43.31 -8.36 25.74
N SER A 399 -42.89 -9.51 25.25
CA SER A 399 -43.58 -10.21 24.16
C SER A 399 -43.53 -11.71 24.35
N GLU A 400 -44.28 -12.43 23.52
CA GLU A 400 -44.11 -13.86 23.36
C GLU A 400 -42.72 -14.19 22.78
N ILE A 401 -42.27 -15.41 23.03
CA ILE A 401 -41.02 -15.96 22.51
C ILE A 401 -41.32 -16.63 21.18
N THR A 402 -40.72 -16.13 20.11
CA THR A 402 -40.91 -16.62 18.74
C THR A 402 -39.61 -17.22 18.21
N THR A 403 -39.69 -18.13 17.25
CA THR A 403 -38.52 -18.64 16.52
C THR A 403 -38.36 -17.86 15.22
N VAL A 404 -37.14 -17.39 14.96
CA VAL A 404 -36.80 -16.61 13.76
C VAL A 404 -35.62 -17.27 13.06
N ASP A 405 -35.63 -17.30 11.73
CA ASP A 405 -34.52 -17.79 10.93
C ASP A 405 -33.35 -16.81 10.92
N ILE A 406 -32.13 -17.35 10.87
CA ILE A 406 -30.91 -16.54 10.77
C ILE A 406 -30.75 -16.03 9.34
N ASP A 407 -30.71 -14.71 9.16
CA ASP A 407 -30.41 -14.08 7.87
C ASP A 407 -29.01 -14.50 7.39
N ASP A 408 -28.93 -15.03 6.16
CA ASP A 408 -27.69 -15.40 5.47
C ASP A 408 -26.66 -14.26 5.49
N LYS A 409 -27.07 -12.99 5.48
CA LYS A 409 -26.16 -11.83 5.58
C LYS A 409 -25.30 -11.88 6.85
N LEU A 410 -25.79 -12.45 7.95
CA LEU A 410 -25.03 -12.58 9.20
C LEU A 410 -23.91 -13.62 9.12
N ILE A 411 -24.04 -14.59 8.20
CA ILE A 411 -23.07 -15.65 7.92
C ILE A 411 -21.90 -15.09 7.11
N TYR A 412 -22.15 -14.12 6.22
CA TYR A 412 -21.11 -13.47 5.40
C TYR A 412 -20.34 -12.35 6.11
N ARG A 413 -20.77 -11.93 7.32
CA ARG A 413 -20.06 -10.92 8.11
C ARG A 413 -18.92 -11.52 8.92
N GLN A 414 -17.78 -10.83 8.98
CA GLN A 414 -16.63 -11.25 9.80
C GLN A 414 -16.93 -11.16 11.31
N GLU A 415 -17.82 -10.25 11.72
CA GLU A 415 -18.29 -10.09 13.08
C GLU A 415 -19.81 -9.93 13.07
N SER A 416 -20.52 -10.80 13.78
CA SER A 416 -21.96 -10.76 13.97
C SER A 416 -22.34 -11.23 15.37
N PHE A 417 -23.49 -10.80 15.89
CA PHE A 417 -23.99 -11.28 17.18
C PHE A 417 -24.17 -12.81 17.16
N TYR A 418 -24.64 -13.34 16.02
CA TYR A 418 -24.85 -14.76 15.81
C TYR A 418 -23.55 -15.57 15.91
N LEU A 419 -22.46 -15.11 15.27
CA LEU A 419 -21.13 -15.70 15.48
C LEU A 419 -20.74 -15.68 16.96
N GLY A 420 -20.95 -14.54 17.64
CA GLY A 420 -20.73 -14.41 19.08
C GLY A 420 -21.45 -15.50 19.88
N MET A 421 -22.73 -15.72 19.61
CA MET A 421 -23.54 -16.73 20.29
C MET A 421 -23.08 -18.17 20.02
N LEU A 422 -22.64 -18.48 18.79
CA LEU A 422 -22.05 -19.79 18.49
C LEU A 422 -20.75 -20.02 19.29
N TYR A 423 -19.94 -18.98 19.49
CA TYR A 423 -18.76 -19.08 20.36
C TYR A 423 -19.14 -19.30 21.82
N ASP A 424 -20.18 -18.64 22.33
CA ASP A 424 -20.65 -18.84 23.70
C ASP A 424 -21.18 -20.26 23.91
N LEU A 425 -21.91 -20.81 22.92
CA LEU A 425 -22.38 -22.20 22.91
C LEU A 425 -21.21 -23.19 23.01
N ILE A 426 -20.16 -22.98 22.22
CA ILE A 426 -18.95 -23.82 22.27
C ILE A 426 -18.25 -23.64 23.63
N GLU A 427 -18.05 -22.40 24.08
CA GLU A 427 -17.39 -22.08 25.35
C GLU A 427 -18.09 -22.74 26.55
N HIS A 428 -19.42 -22.67 26.60
CA HIS A 428 -20.22 -23.30 27.65
C HIS A 428 -19.91 -24.79 27.77
N ASN A 429 -19.87 -25.49 26.64
CA ASN A 429 -19.56 -26.91 26.61
C ASN A 429 -18.09 -27.20 26.98
N LEU A 430 -17.13 -26.42 26.45
CA LEU A 430 -15.71 -26.57 26.78
C LEU A 430 -15.47 -26.48 28.30
N LEU A 431 -16.15 -25.56 28.98
CA LEU A 431 -16.01 -25.36 30.43
C LEU A 431 -16.78 -26.42 31.23
N LYS A 432 -18.05 -26.68 30.92
CA LYS A 432 -18.93 -27.52 31.74
C LYS A 432 -18.81 -29.02 31.42
N LYS A 433 -18.85 -29.38 30.13
CA LYS A 433 -18.82 -30.78 29.66
C LYS A 433 -17.40 -31.32 29.63
N PHE A 434 -16.46 -30.56 29.04
CA PHE A 434 -15.07 -31.01 28.85
C PHE A 434 -14.11 -30.60 30.00
N LYS A 435 -14.62 -29.87 31.00
CA LYS A 435 -13.86 -29.45 32.20
C LYS A 435 -12.54 -28.74 31.88
N LEU A 436 -12.52 -27.97 30.80
CA LEU A 436 -11.39 -27.12 30.44
C LEU A 436 -11.47 -25.79 31.18
N GLU A 437 -10.33 -25.10 31.21
CA GLU A 437 -10.20 -23.79 31.84
C GLU A 437 -10.00 -22.72 30.76
N LYS A 438 -10.63 -21.56 30.95
CA LYS A 438 -10.47 -20.40 30.07
C LYS A 438 -9.26 -19.60 30.50
N VAL A 439 -8.37 -19.27 29.55
CA VAL A 439 -7.26 -18.36 29.84
C VAL A 439 -7.82 -16.94 30.05
N PRO A 440 -7.41 -16.20 31.12
CA PRO A 440 -7.86 -14.83 31.40
C PRO A 440 -7.37 -13.81 30.35
N ASN A 441 -7.87 -13.89 29.12
CA ASN A 441 -7.69 -12.93 28.05
C ASN A 441 -8.74 -13.19 26.95
N ASN A 442 -9.82 -12.41 26.94
CA ASN A 442 -10.97 -12.63 26.06
C ASN A 442 -10.66 -12.52 24.55
N ARG A 443 -9.50 -11.98 24.13
CA ARG A 443 -9.22 -11.80 22.69
C ARG A 443 -8.85 -13.08 21.94
N LEU A 444 -8.23 -14.06 22.60
CA LEU A 444 -7.66 -15.22 21.90
C LEU A 444 -8.58 -16.45 21.88
N ARG A 445 -9.66 -16.45 22.68
CA ARG A 445 -10.56 -17.61 22.89
C ARG A 445 -9.76 -18.90 23.09
N LYS A 446 -9.02 -18.90 24.19
CA LYS A 446 -7.99 -19.89 24.50
C LYS A 446 -8.38 -20.69 25.73
N TYR A 447 -8.28 -22.00 25.61
CA TYR A 447 -8.63 -22.96 26.65
C TYR A 447 -7.46 -23.89 26.91
N TYR A 448 -7.33 -24.36 28.15
CA TYR A 448 -6.27 -25.27 28.57
C TYR A 448 -6.84 -26.32 29.51
N SER A 449 -6.09 -27.40 29.70
CA SER A 449 -6.45 -28.45 30.65
C SER A 449 -5.44 -28.52 31.78
N LYS A 450 -5.92 -28.45 33.03
CA LYS A 450 -5.09 -28.63 34.24
C LYS A 450 -4.53 -30.05 34.37
N ASN A 451 -5.15 -31.03 33.72
CA ASN A 451 -4.75 -32.42 33.78
C ASN A 451 -3.55 -32.75 32.87
N TYR A 452 -3.23 -31.86 31.92
CA TYR A 452 -2.19 -32.10 30.92
C TYR A 452 -1.09 -31.04 31.00
N LYS A 453 -0.24 -31.18 32.03
CA LYS A 453 0.99 -30.41 32.19
C LYS A 453 2.06 -30.93 31.23
N LEU A 454 2.79 -30.02 30.57
CA LEU A 454 3.93 -30.38 29.72
C LEU A 454 5.00 -31.07 30.57
N ASN A 455 5.58 -32.15 30.03
CA ASN A 455 6.62 -32.89 30.72
C ASN A 455 7.96 -32.13 30.76
N THR A 456 8.81 -32.50 31.71
CA THR A 456 10.11 -31.85 31.92
C THR A 456 11.03 -31.99 30.70
N GLU A 457 10.90 -33.05 29.91
CA GLU A 457 11.71 -33.28 28.71
C GLU A 457 11.45 -32.26 27.59
N GLU A 458 10.20 -31.89 27.30
CA GLU A 458 9.89 -30.88 26.27
C GLU A 458 10.41 -29.50 26.69
N LEU A 459 10.33 -29.18 27.99
CA LEU A 459 10.87 -27.96 28.57
C LEU A 459 12.40 -27.91 28.51
N GLN A 460 13.07 -29.02 28.86
CA GLN A 460 14.53 -29.17 28.75
C GLN A 460 15.01 -29.09 27.29
N LYS A 461 14.35 -29.80 26.36
CA LYS A 461 14.62 -29.70 24.91
C LYS A 461 14.47 -28.27 24.42
N SER A 462 13.56 -27.49 25.00
CA SER A 462 13.36 -26.07 24.69
C SER A 462 14.37 -25.12 25.37
N LYS A 463 15.31 -25.65 26.15
CA LYS A 463 16.29 -24.91 26.98
C LYS A 463 15.61 -23.92 27.95
N ILE A 464 14.43 -24.28 28.45
CA ILE A 464 13.67 -23.45 29.38
C ILE A 464 13.98 -23.96 30.80
N LYS A 465 14.78 -23.18 31.54
CA LYS A 465 14.96 -23.38 32.98
C LYS A 465 13.86 -22.60 33.70
N THR A 466 12.73 -23.24 33.99
CA THR A 466 11.65 -22.60 34.73
C THR A 466 11.03 -23.59 35.73
N SER A 467 10.66 -23.10 36.91
CA SER A 467 9.85 -23.81 37.91
C SER A 467 8.35 -23.71 37.62
N LEU A 468 7.95 -22.98 36.57
CA LEU A 468 6.57 -22.68 36.25
C LEU A 468 5.83 -23.89 35.65
N SER A 469 4.54 -23.98 35.95
CA SER A 469 3.67 -24.99 35.35
C SER A 469 3.19 -24.54 33.97
N VAL A 470 3.53 -25.32 32.95
CA VAL A 470 3.10 -25.10 31.57
C VAL A 470 2.12 -26.21 31.19
N TYR A 471 0.96 -25.83 30.65
CA TYR A 471 -0.14 -26.75 30.30
C TYR A 471 -0.40 -26.74 28.80
N GLU A 472 -0.86 -27.88 28.27
CA GLU A 472 -1.37 -27.95 26.91
C GLU A 472 -2.63 -27.09 26.77
N ALA A 473 -2.69 -26.31 25.69
CA ALA A 473 -3.80 -25.43 25.39
C ALA A 473 -4.18 -25.48 23.90
N PHE A 474 -5.32 -24.90 23.56
CA PHE A 474 -5.66 -24.57 22.19
C PHE A 474 -6.45 -23.27 22.11
N GLU A 475 -6.36 -22.61 20.97
CA GLU A 475 -7.22 -21.49 20.62
C GLU A 475 -8.27 -21.96 19.60
N ILE A 476 -9.49 -21.43 19.71
CA ILE A 476 -10.56 -21.71 18.75
C ILE A 476 -10.84 -20.52 17.85
N GLN A 477 -11.28 -20.80 16.63
CA GLN A 477 -11.93 -19.84 15.74
C GLN A 477 -12.97 -20.59 14.91
N ILE A 478 -14.15 -20.00 14.76
CA ILE A 478 -15.14 -20.45 13.79
C ILE A 478 -15.17 -19.51 12.61
N GLU A 479 -15.29 -20.07 11.41
CA GLU A 479 -15.40 -19.33 10.14
C GLU A 479 -16.49 -19.96 9.26
N PHE A 480 -17.15 -19.15 8.46
CA PHE A 480 -18.08 -19.61 7.43
C PHE A 480 -17.43 -19.52 6.05
N HIS A 481 -17.55 -20.59 5.27
CA HIS A 481 -17.12 -20.65 3.87
C HIS A 481 -18.20 -21.35 3.05
N ASN A 482 -18.75 -20.69 2.02
CA ASN A 482 -19.89 -21.19 1.25
C ASN A 482 -21.07 -21.66 2.13
N LYS A 483 -21.41 -20.86 3.15
CA LYS A 483 -22.43 -21.15 4.18
C LYS A 483 -22.14 -22.35 5.08
N GLU A 484 -21.02 -23.03 4.92
CA GLU A 484 -20.59 -24.13 5.79
C GLU A 484 -19.79 -23.59 6.98
N LEU A 485 -20.09 -24.07 8.18
CA LEU A 485 -19.40 -23.67 9.42
C LEU A 485 -18.18 -24.57 9.65
N PHE A 486 -17.03 -23.96 9.95
CA PHE A 486 -15.81 -24.66 10.31
C PHE A 486 -15.35 -24.24 11.71
N LEU A 487 -15.00 -25.22 12.56
CA LEU A 487 -14.29 -25.00 13.81
C LEU A 487 -12.79 -25.26 13.61
N ILE A 488 -11.98 -24.21 13.74
CA ILE A 488 -10.53 -24.24 13.67
C ILE A 488 -9.97 -24.38 15.10
N ILE A 489 -9.15 -25.41 15.31
CA ILE A 489 -8.46 -25.68 16.59
C ILE A 489 -6.96 -25.43 16.37
N LEU A 490 -6.39 -24.44 17.04
CA LEU A 490 -4.97 -24.12 16.97
C LEU A 490 -4.27 -24.55 18.27
N PRO A 491 -3.46 -25.63 18.26
CA PRO A 491 -2.67 -26.03 19.43
C PRO A 491 -1.76 -24.90 19.91
N SER A 492 -1.66 -24.76 21.23
CA SER A 492 -0.91 -23.73 21.93
C SER A 492 -0.48 -24.25 23.31
N ILE A 493 0.15 -23.42 24.12
CA ILE A 493 0.41 -23.68 25.55
C ILE A 493 -0.18 -22.59 26.44
N HIS A 494 -0.47 -22.91 27.70
CA HIS A 494 -0.77 -21.94 28.75
C HIS A 494 0.33 -22.00 29.81
N ILE A 495 0.84 -20.84 30.23
CA ILE A 495 1.83 -20.73 31.29
C ILE A 495 1.08 -20.19 32.51
N ASP A 496 0.97 -21.02 33.54
CA ASP A 496 0.39 -20.61 34.83
C ASP A 496 1.43 -19.75 35.54
N ASP A 497 1.13 -18.46 35.63
CA ASP A 497 2.04 -17.45 36.14
C ASP A 497 1.52 -16.90 37.46
N LYS A 498 1.73 -17.69 38.51
CA LYS A 498 1.61 -17.23 39.89
C LYS A 498 2.81 -16.36 40.31
N ALA A 499 3.83 -16.21 39.46
CA ALA A 499 5.12 -15.59 39.76
C ALA A 499 5.27 -14.14 39.26
N GLY A 500 4.28 -13.58 38.58
CA GLY A 500 4.27 -12.20 38.11
C GLY A 500 5.09 -11.93 36.84
N LEU A 501 5.31 -12.93 35.98
CA LEU A 501 5.99 -12.76 34.69
C LEU A 501 5.32 -11.68 33.83
N SER A 502 6.16 -10.85 33.21
CA SER A 502 5.73 -9.92 32.19
C SER A 502 5.18 -10.64 30.96
N ARG A 503 4.36 -9.92 30.18
CA ARG A 503 3.84 -10.43 28.90
C ARG A 503 4.94 -10.84 27.93
N PHE A 504 6.06 -10.13 27.92
CA PHE A 504 7.19 -10.39 27.02
C PHE A 504 7.88 -11.71 27.36
N GLU A 505 8.12 -11.98 28.65
CA GLU A 505 8.71 -13.23 29.12
C GLU A 505 7.82 -14.44 28.78
N LYS A 506 6.50 -14.33 29.03
CA LYS A 506 5.54 -15.38 28.64
C LYS A 506 5.59 -15.66 27.14
N GLN A 507 5.67 -14.61 26.33
CA GLN A 507 5.75 -14.74 24.89
C GLN A 507 7.07 -15.37 24.43
N GLU A 508 8.19 -15.03 25.07
CA GLU A 508 9.49 -15.63 24.77
C GLU A 508 9.49 -17.15 25.05
N ILE A 509 8.98 -17.55 26.22
CA ILE A 509 8.84 -18.97 26.60
C ILE A 509 7.95 -19.71 25.60
N ALA A 510 6.77 -19.15 25.29
CA ALA A 510 5.86 -19.76 24.32
C ALA A 510 6.48 -19.89 22.93
N ASN A 511 7.21 -18.88 22.46
CA ASN A 511 7.89 -18.91 21.17
C ASN A 511 8.97 -20.01 21.13
N LYS A 512 9.74 -20.19 22.21
CA LYS A 512 10.77 -21.26 22.30
C LYS A 512 10.17 -22.66 22.19
N ILE A 513 8.99 -22.88 22.76
CA ILE A 513 8.28 -24.17 22.68
C ILE A 513 7.64 -24.35 21.30
N ILE A 514 6.82 -23.40 20.86
CA ILE A 514 6.04 -23.50 19.61
C ILE A 514 6.97 -23.59 18.38
N SER A 515 8.10 -22.88 18.37
CA SER A 515 9.07 -22.95 17.26
C SER A 515 9.73 -24.32 17.08
N LYS A 516 9.59 -25.24 18.05
CA LYS A 516 10.06 -26.62 17.97
C LYS A 516 8.94 -27.63 17.73
N ARG A 517 7.70 -27.19 17.56
CA ARG A 517 6.56 -28.06 17.23
C ARG A 517 6.41 -28.18 15.72
N TRP A 518 7.06 -29.21 15.15
CA TRP A 518 7.00 -29.55 13.72
C TRP A 518 5.77 -30.43 13.41
N ASN A 519 5.56 -30.77 12.14
CA ASN A 519 4.37 -31.49 11.64
C ASN A 519 3.94 -32.68 12.52
N ARG A 520 4.87 -33.56 12.91
CA ARG A 520 4.56 -34.74 13.73
C ARG A 520 3.99 -34.36 15.10
N MET A 521 4.62 -33.41 15.79
CA MET A 521 4.17 -32.96 17.11
C MET A 521 2.80 -32.28 17.02
N VAL A 522 2.61 -31.38 16.05
CA VAL A 522 1.33 -30.68 15.88
C VAL A 522 0.22 -31.66 15.47
N ASN A 523 0.51 -32.64 14.62
CA ASN A 523 -0.46 -33.68 14.25
C ASN A 523 -0.91 -34.50 15.47
N ASN A 524 0.03 -34.88 16.34
CA ASN A 524 -0.27 -35.61 17.57
C ASN A 524 -1.13 -34.76 18.52
N GLN A 525 -0.87 -33.47 18.63
CA GLN A 525 -1.67 -32.56 19.43
C GLN A 525 -3.08 -32.38 18.90
N LEU A 526 -3.25 -32.25 17.58
CA LEU A 526 -4.58 -32.21 16.98
C LEU A 526 -5.34 -33.52 17.23
N ARG A 527 -4.67 -34.69 17.11
CA ARG A 527 -5.28 -35.99 17.45
C ARG A 527 -5.69 -36.06 18.93
N PHE A 528 -4.83 -35.57 19.82
CA PHE A 528 -5.09 -35.49 21.25
C PHE A 528 -6.34 -34.65 21.56
N TRP A 529 -6.42 -33.41 21.04
CA TRP A 529 -7.57 -32.54 21.27
C TRP A 529 -8.85 -33.08 20.65
N LEU A 530 -8.77 -33.70 19.47
CA LEU A 530 -9.91 -34.35 18.85
C LEU A 530 -10.44 -35.51 19.70
N GLY A 531 -9.53 -36.34 20.25
CA GLY A 531 -9.91 -37.43 21.17
C GLY A 531 -10.58 -36.92 22.44
N LEU A 532 -10.03 -35.86 23.05
CA LEU A 532 -10.62 -35.23 24.24
C LEU A 532 -12.02 -34.66 23.97
N LEU A 533 -12.21 -33.99 22.82
CA LEU A 533 -13.50 -33.41 22.45
C LEU A 533 -14.55 -34.45 22.03
N LYS A 534 -14.12 -35.66 21.64
CA LYS A 534 -15.02 -36.79 21.43
C LYS A 534 -15.56 -37.33 22.76
N ASN A 535 -14.76 -37.32 23.82
CA ASN A 535 -15.16 -37.77 25.16
C ASN A 535 -15.89 -39.13 25.10
N ASP A 536 -15.23 -40.13 24.52
CA ASP A 536 -15.71 -41.50 24.26
C ASP A 536 -16.89 -41.65 23.28
N ASN A 537 -17.40 -40.55 22.71
CA ASN A 537 -18.38 -40.57 21.62
C ASN A 537 -17.72 -40.65 20.23
N THR A 538 -18.51 -40.99 19.22
CA THR A 538 -18.07 -40.97 17.81
C THR A 538 -17.97 -39.54 17.26
N ASN A 539 -18.93 -38.68 17.61
CA ASN A 539 -19.07 -37.29 17.15
C ASN A 539 -18.69 -36.26 18.23
N ILE A 540 -18.36 -35.04 17.79
CA ILE A 540 -18.12 -33.89 18.67
C ILE A 540 -19.35 -33.00 18.61
N GLU A 541 -20.09 -32.95 19.72
CA GLU A 541 -21.32 -32.16 19.83
C GLU A 541 -21.19 -31.10 20.92
N PHE A 542 -21.50 -29.86 20.55
CA PHE A 542 -21.73 -28.75 21.46
C PHE A 542 -23.21 -28.36 21.42
N SER A 543 -23.87 -28.28 22.57
CA SER A 543 -25.29 -27.94 22.65
C SER A 543 -25.62 -27.03 23.82
N ILE A 544 -26.65 -26.21 23.63
CA ILE A 544 -27.40 -25.53 24.69
C ILE A 544 -28.88 -25.84 24.40
N ASP A 545 -29.50 -26.66 25.25
CA ASP A 545 -30.86 -27.15 25.05
C ASP A 545 -31.02 -27.79 23.65
N SER A 546 -31.97 -27.31 22.85
CA SER A 546 -32.28 -27.78 21.49
C SER A 546 -31.32 -27.24 20.42
N PHE A 547 -30.50 -26.24 20.73
CA PHE A 547 -29.54 -25.66 19.78
C PHE A 547 -28.21 -26.40 19.84
N LYS A 548 -27.78 -26.98 18.71
CA LYS A 548 -26.57 -27.79 18.65
C LYS A 548 -25.68 -27.50 17.44
N ILE A 549 -24.38 -27.66 17.64
CA ILE A 549 -23.35 -27.76 16.61
C ILE A 549 -22.83 -29.20 16.66
N ASP A 550 -23.11 -29.97 15.62
CA ASP A 550 -22.57 -31.32 15.43
C ASP A 550 -21.45 -31.26 14.39
N LEU A 551 -20.27 -31.74 14.76
CA LEU A 551 -19.06 -31.66 13.94
C LEU A 551 -18.72 -33.00 13.28
N GLU A 552 -18.03 -32.92 12.15
CA GLU A 552 -17.41 -34.09 11.52
C GLU A 552 -16.43 -34.81 12.45
N GLU A 553 -16.28 -36.11 12.25
CA GLU A 553 -15.46 -36.96 13.13
C GLU A 553 -13.96 -36.70 13.01
N LYS A 554 -13.55 -36.01 11.95
CA LYS A 554 -12.16 -35.78 11.55
C LYS A 554 -11.95 -34.36 11.06
N PHE A 555 -10.72 -33.90 11.19
CA PHE A 555 -10.29 -32.65 10.57
C PHE A 555 -10.40 -32.71 9.05
N SER A 556 -10.66 -31.57 8.42
CA SER A 556 -10.73 -31.37 6.98
C SER A 556 -9.36 -31.56 6.31
N GLY A 557 -9.36 -31.83 5.01
CA GLY A 557 -8.14 -32.02 4.24
C GLY A 557 -8.27 -31.67 2.76
N VAL A 558 -7.20 -31.98 2.01
CA VAL A 558 -7.07 -31.75 0.57
C VAL A 558 -6.34 -32.93 -0.06
N GLY A 559 -6.80 -33.40 -1.23
CA GLY A 559 -6.25 -34.57 -1.91
C GLY A 559 -6.83 -35.89 -1.38
N SER A 560 -6.34 -37.01 -1.90
CA SER A 560 -6.89 -38.34 -1.61
C SER A 560 -6.64 -38.78 -0.16
N PHE A 561 -7.66 -38.62 0.68
CA PHE A 561 -7.81 -39.26 1.99
C PHE A 561 -8.96 -40.26 1.94
N THR A 562 -9.07 -41.15 2.94
CA THR A 562 -10.22 -42.08 3.05
C THR A 562 -11.55 -41.32 3.17
N SER A 563 -12.69 -41.97 2.90
CA SER A 563 -14.02 -41.36 2.66
C SER A 563 -14.67 -40.54 3.79
N SER A 564 -14.04 -40.39 4.97
CA SER A 564 -14.61 -39.69 6.13
C SER A 564 -13.99 -38.34 6.47
N TYR A 565 -13.39 -37.66 5.48
CA TYR A 565 -12.86 -36.30 5.62
C TYR A 565 -13.70 -35.33 4.79
N TYR A 566 -13.95 -34.11 5.29
CA TYR A 566 -14.32 -33.03 4.39
C TYR A 566 -13.10 -32.64 3.54
N ILE A 567 -13.22 -32.72 2.22
CA ILE A 567 -12.12 -32.46 1.28
C ILE A 567 -12.41 -31.18 0.51
N PHE A 568 -11.54 -30.17 0.64
CA PHE A 568 -11.60 -29.01 -0.23
C PHE A 568 -11.21 -29.42 -1.65
N LYS A 569 -12.03 -29.02 -2.62
CA LYS A 569 -11.93 -29.47 -4.02
C LYS A 569 -10.87 -28.73 -4.84
N GLY A 570 -10.49 -27.52 -4.43
CA GLY A 570 -9.57 -26.65 -5.16
C GLY A 570 -8.25 -26.43 -4.44
N ALA A 571 -7.16 -26.96 -4.97
CA ALA A 571 -5.82 -26.73 -4.43
C ALA A 571 -4.73 -26.97 -5.48
N PHE A 572 -3.63 -26.23 -5.35
CA PHE A 572 -2.44 -26.39 -6.19
C PHE A 572 -1.20 -25.85 -5.49
N ILE A 573 -0.04 -26.09 -6.08
CA ILE A 573 1.23 -25.49 -5.64
C ILE A 573 1.75 -24.64 -6.79
N SER A 574 1.94 -23.35 -6.55
CA SER A 574 2.57 -22.44 -7.52
C SER A 574 4.07 -22.64 -7.54
N ASN A 575 4.68 -22.56 -8.72
CA ASN A 575 6.13 -22.54 -8.88
C ASN A 575 6.76 -21.36 -8.13
N GLU A 576 7.99 -21.54 -7.65
CA GLU A 576 8.70 -20.49 -6.92
C GLU A 576 9.09 -19.34 -7.90
N PRO A 577 8.78 -18.08 -7.57
CA PRO A 577 9.12 -16.96 -8.45
C PRO A 577 10.62 -16.78 -8.64
N LYS A 578 11.01 -16.49 -9.88
CA LYS A 578 12.39 -16.16 -10.26
C LYS A 578 12.63 -14.66 -10.24
N LEU A 579 13.83 -14.28 -9.87
CA LEU A 579 14.36 -12.92 -9.94
C LEU A 579 15.19 -12.77 -11.22
N SER A 580 15.14 -11.60 -11.83
CA SER A 580 15.90 -11.22 -13.02
C SER A 580 16.97 -10.21 -12.66
N PHE A 581 18.17 -10.43 -13.20
CA PHE A 581 19.38 -9.62 -13.01
C PHE A 581 19.85 -8.95 -14.31
N HIS A 582 19.04 -9.05 -15.38
CA HIS A 582 19.31 -8.41 -16.66
C HIS A 582 18.03 -7.82 -17.25
N ILE A 583 18.14 -6.68 -17.92
CA ILE A 583 16.96 -5.99 -18.46
C ILE A 583 16.26 -6.77 -19.59
N SER A 584 17.01 -7.56 -20.36
CA SER A 584 16.51 -8.16 -21.61
C SER A 584 16.86 -9.64 -21.81
N ASP A 585 17.83 -10.16 -21.05
CA ASP A 585 18.34 -11.52 -21.28
C ASP A 585 17.71 -12.43 -20.23
N SER A 586 16.89 -13.36 -20.71
CA SER A 586 16.12 -14.28 -19.88
C SER A 586 16.95 -15.39 -19.23
N ASN A 587 18.25 -15.51 -19.57
CA ASN A 587 19.17 -16.47 -18.96
C ASN A 587 19.68 -16.00 -17.59
N TYR A 588 19.65 -14.68 -17.33
CA TYR A 588 20.11 -14.07 -16.08
C TYR A 588 18.99 -14.06 -15.04
N LYS A 589 18.47 -15.25 -14.72
CA LYS A 589 17.40 -15.45 -13.75
C LYS A 589 17.72 -16.57 -12.77
N THR A 590 17.36 -16.38 -11.50
CA THR A 590 17.44 -17.42 -10.48
C THR A 590 16.43 -17.18 -9.38
N VAL A 591 16.10 -18.23 -8.63
CA VAL A 591 15.24 -18.16 -7.43
C VAL A 591 15.98 -17.48 -6.26
N HIS A 592 17.31 -17.57 -6.22
CA HIS A 592 18.14 -17.22 -5.07
C HIS A 592 18.80 -15.83 -5.23
N PRO A 593 18.46 -14.83 -4.39
CA PRO A 593 18.95 -13.46 -4.58
C PRO A 593 20.47 -13.33 -4.46
N LEU A 594 21.08 -13.90 -3.42
CA LEU A 594 22.54 -13.79 -3.20
C LEU A 594 23.36 -14.48 -4.29
N LYS A 595 22.99 -15.70 -4.70
CA LYS A 595 23.63 -16.39 -5.83
C LYS A 595 23.45 -15.61 -7.14
N GLY A 596 22.28 -15.01 -7.35
CA GLY A 596 22.02 -14.17 -8.51
C GLY A 596 22.96 -12.96 -8.55
N LEU A 597 23.04 -12.18 -7.47
CA LEU A 597 24.00 -11.06 -7.38
C LEU A 597 25.44 -11.51 -7.56
N LYS A 598 25.84 -12.61 -6.93
CA LYS A 598 27.20 -13.16 -7.03
C LYS A 598 27.56 -13.54 -8.47
N ASN A 599 26.66 -14.24 -9.16
CA ASN A 599 26.94 -14.84 -10.47
C ASN A 599 26.73 -13.84 -11.62
N PHE A 600 25.72 -12.98 -11.50
CA PHE A 600 25.24 -12.13 -12.59
C PHE A 600 25.56 -10.64 -12.38
N GLY A 601 25.81 -10.21 -11.15
CA GLY A 601 25.83 -8.80 -10.77
C GLY A 601 24.41 -8.23 -10.61
N PRO A 602 24.29 -6.94 -10.26
CA PRO A 602 23.00 -6.31 -10.06
C PRO A 602 22.31 -5.98 -11.39
N LEU A 603 20.99 -5.82 -11.37
CA LEU A 603 20.20 -5.46 -12.56
C LEU A 603 20.72 -4.21 -13.27
N ASP A 604 21.08 -3.16 -12.54
CA ASP A 604 21.51 -1.91 -13.16
C ASP A 604 22.86 -1.97 -13.89
N TYR A 605 23.65 -3.02 -13.65
CA TYR A 605 24.85 -3.33 -14.41
C TYR A 605 24.53 -3.60 -15.89
N SER A 606 23.34 -4.14 -16.17
CA SER A 606 22.90 -4.46 -17.54
C SER A 606 22.41 -3.27 -18.36
N PHE A 607 22.29 -2.08 -17.75
CA PHE A 607 21.88 -0.86 -18.47
C PHE A 607 23.03 -0.16 -19.19
N GLU A 608 24.27 -0.46 -18.79
CA GLU A 608 25.48 0.21 -19.27
C GLU A 608 26.14 -0.57 -20.41
N SER A 609 26.65 0.15 -21.41
CA SER A 609 27.61 -0.44 -22.35
C SER A 609 28.96 -0.65 -21.62
N LYS A 610 29.76 -1.65 -22.03
CA LYS A 610 31.01 -2.07 -21.35
C LYS A 610 32.09 -0.96 -21.19
N GLN A 611 31.81 0.28 -21.60
CA GLN A 611 32.76 1.40 -21.68
C GLN A 611 32.55 2.51 -20.63
N THR A 612 31.54 2.45 -19.75
CA THR A 612 31.34 3.47 -18.70
C THR A 612 32.08 3.16 -17.41
N ASN A 613 32.91 4.10 -16.93
CA ASN A 613 33.50 4.05 -15.59
C ASN A 613 32.40 4.17 -14.54
N GLN A 614 32.26 3.15 -13.69
CA GLN A 614 31.23 3.14 -12.65
C GLN A 614 31.62 4.03 -11.47
N GLN A 615 30.81 5.03 -11.18
CA GLN A 615 31.02 5.94 -10.06
C GLN A 615 31.03 5.16 -8.73
N ALA A 616 32.01 5.48 -7.88
CA ALA A 616 32.08 4.95 -6.52
C ALA A 616 30.90 5.46 -5.69
N ILE A 617 30.42 4.63 -4.76
CA ILE A 617 29.42 4.99 -3.76
C ILE A 617 30.14 5.65 -2.58
N LYS A 618 29.88 6.95 -2.37
CA LYS A 618 30.53 7.76 -1.34
C LYS A 618 29.73 7.76 -0.04
N LEU A 619 30.40 7.49 1.07
CA LEU A 619 29.77 7.44 2.39
C LEU A 619 30.08 8.68 3.23
N GLY A 620 29.04 9.29 3.81
CA GLY A 620 29.17 10.15 4.98
C GLY A 620 29.05 9.33 6.26
N ILE A 621 29.72 9.71 7.36
CA ILE A 621 29.69 8.97 8.63
C ILE A 621 29.48 9.92 9.80
N ILE A 622 28.54 9.60 10.68
CA ILE A 622 28.41 10.17 12.03
C ILE A 622 28.75 9.05 13.03
N THR A 623 29.72 9.29 13.90
CA THR A 623 30.14 8.32 14.91
C THR A 623 30.64 9.00 16.18
N PRO A 624 30.46 8.41 17.38
CA PRO A 624 31.25 8.79 18.56
C PRO A 624 32.75 8.65 18.29
N ILE A 625 33.55 9.47 18.97
CA ILE A 625 35.03 9.43 18.90
C ILE A 625 35.55 8.03 19.25
N SER A 626 35.05 7.42 20.33
CA SER A 626 35.44 6.05 20.74
C SER A 626 35.12 4.97 19.69
N GLY A 627 34.09 5.19 18.87
CA GLY A 627 33.57 4.24 17.91
C GLY A 627 34.24 4.28 16.52
N MET A 628 35.01 5.33 16.23
CA MET A 628 35.52 5.61 14.88
C MET A 628 36.29 4.43 14.28
N GLN A 629 37.30 3.90 14.99
CA GLN A 629 38.12 2.80 14.48
C GLN A 629 37.27 1.54 14.22
N ARG A 630 36.30 1.29 15.08
CA ARG A 630 35.42 0.11 15.01
C ARG A 630 34.48 0.17 13.81
N ILE A 631 33.82 1.31 13.58
CA ILE A 631 32.93 1.46 12.42
C ILE A 631 33.71 1.46 11.10
N LEU A 632 34.87 2.15 11.05
CA LEU A 632 35.69 2.18 9.83
C LEU A 632 36.23 0.79 9.49
N LYS A 633 36.70 0.02 10.49
CA LYS A 633 37.07 -1.39 10.28
C LYS A 633 35.89 -2.18 9.72
N HIS A 634 34.72 -2.05 10.33
CA HIS A 634 33.53 -2.78 9.90
C HIS A 634 33.09 -2.44 8.46
N LEU A 635 33.18 -1.17 8.05
CA LEU A 635 32.86 -0.76 6.68
C LEU A 635 33.93 -1.21 5.68
N ASN A 636 35.21 -1.09 6.02
CA ASN A 636 36.31 -1.54 5.14
C ASN A 636 36.29 -3.05 4.89
N GLU A 637 35.82 -3.86 5.85
CA GLU A 637 35.60 -5.31 5.66
C GLU A 637 34.61 -5.65 4.53
N LEU A 638 33.76 -4.72 4.08
CA LEU A 638 32.89 -4.93 2.91
C LEU A 638 33.68 -5.11 1.61
N ASN A 639 34.96 -4.74 1.60
CA ASN A 639 35.86 -4.93 0.46
C ASN A 639 36.64 -6.26 0.52
N ASN A 640 36.36 -7.12 1.50
CA ASN A 640 37.06 -8.40 1.69
C ASN A 640 36.14 -9.60 1.47
N GLU A 641 36.72 -10.74 1.12
CA GLU A 641 36.00 -12.03 1.09
C GLU A 641 35.78 -12.55 2.52
N ILE A 642 34.56 -13.00 2.83
CA ILE A 642 34.19 -13.50 4.16
C ILE A 642 33.38 -14.80 4.01
N ARG A 643 33.82 -15.85 4.71
CA ARG A 643 33.19 -17.18 4.66
C ARG A 643 31.92 -17.23 5.50
N ALA A 644 30.89 -17.89 4.97
CA ALA A 644 29.64 -18.13 5.68
C ALA A 644 29.81 -19.20 6.77
N ALA A 645 29.41 -18.88 8.01
CA ALA A 645 29.56 -19.78 9.15
C ALA A 645 28.30 -20.63 9.42
N THR A 646 27.13 -20.09 9.09
CA THR A 646 25.81 -20.64 9.39
C THR A 646 24.93 -20.75 8.15
N GLU A 647 23.81 -21.46 8.25
CA GLU A 647 22.82 -21.58 7.15
C GLU A 647 23.44 -22.01 5.81
N LYS A 648 24.41 -22.94 5.83
CA LYS A 648 25.21 -23.34 4.65
C LYS A 648 24.39 -23.82 3.45
N GLU A 649 23.14 -24.23 3.67
CA GLU A 649 22.20 -24.58 2.62
C GLU A 649 21.63 -23.37 1.84
N TYR A 650 21.87 -22.13 2.29
CA TYR A 650 21.37 -20.89 1.68
C TYR A 650 22.42 -19.77 1.65
N LEU A 651 23.05 -19.49 2.80
CA LEU A 651 24.00 -18.39 2.90
C LEU A 651 25.25 -18.70 2.07
N THR A 652 25.56 -17.82 1.12
CA THR A 652 26.76 -17.89 0.29
C THR A 652 27.89 -17.07 0.90
N ASP A 653 29.13 -17.48 0.68
CA ASP A 653 30.30 -16.64 0.98
C ASP A 653 30.13 -15.23 0.41
N TYR A 654 30.54 -14.23 1.19
CA TYR A 654 30.52 -12.82 0.81
C TYR A 654 31.80 -12.49 0.05
N TYR A 655 31.67 -11.78 -1.07
CA TYR A 655 32.77 -11.33 -1.92
C TYR A 655 32.93 -9.81 -1.79
N PRO A 656 34.09 -9.24 -2.17
CA PRO A 656 34.30 -7.80 -2.16
C PRO A 656 33.14 -7.05 -2.83
N PHE A 657 32.79 -5.88 -2.28
CA PHE A 657 31.65 -5.09 -2.74
C PHE A 657 31.68 -4.82 -4.26
N SER A 658 32.87 -4.54 -4.81
CA SER A 658 33.09 -4.35 -6.25
C SER A 658 32.85 -5.60 -7.08
N ASN A 659 33.09 -6.79 -6.56
CA ASN A 659 32.82 -8.04 -7.27
C ASN A 659 31.31 -8.29 -7.38
N ILE A 660 30.57 -8.00 -6.31
CA ILE A 660 29.12 -8.24 -6.23
C ILE A 660 28.36 -7.15 -7.01
N TYR A 661 28.60 -5.88 -6.71
CA TYR A 661 27.80 -4.76 -7.19
C TYR A 661 28.42 -4.01 -8.38
N LYS A 662 29.62 -4.41 -8.81
CA LYS A 662 30.39 -3.80 -9.90
C LYS A 662 30.84 -2.35 -9.66
N ARG A 663 30.53 -1.79 -8.48
CA ARG A 663 30.94 -0.45 -8.02
C ARG A 663 31.88 -0.51 -6.83
N TYR A 664 32.67 0.53 -6.63
CA TYR A 664 33.53 0.67 -5.44
C TYR A 664 32.80 1.42 -4.31
N LEU A 665 33.24 1.20 -3.07
CA LEU A 665 32.87 2.01 -1.91
C LEU A 665 33.98 3.00 -1.61
N ASP A 666 33.63 4.29 -1.53
CA ASP A 666 34.50 5.35 -1.06
C ASP A 666 34.14 5.68 0.40
N ILE A 667 35.03 5.25 1.31
CA ILE A 667 34.86 5.33 2.76
C ILE A 667 35.87 6.35 3.29
N PRO A 668 35.45 7.38 4.05
CA PRO A 668 36.36 8.38 4.59
C PRO A 668 37.37 7.74 5.55
N GLN A 669 38.67 7.94 5.29
CA GLN A 669 39.76 7.35 6.09
C GLN A 669 40.37 8.32 7.11
N ASN A 670 40.33 9.64 6.83
CA ASN A 670 40.92 10.66 7.70
C ASN A 670 39.88 11.27 8.66
N LYS A 671 40.30 11.59 9.89
CA LYS A 671 39.53 12.34 10.91
C LYS A 671 39.09 13.71 10.41
N ASP A 672 39.90 14.36 9.58
CA ASP A 672 39.60 15.69 9.03
C ASP A 672 38.76 15.65 7.76
N SER A 673 38.27 14.47 7.37
CA SER A 673 37.38 14.35 6.21
C SER A 673 36.09 15.10 6.47
N LYS A 674 35.70 15.97 5.53
CA LYS A 674 34.37 16.61 5.54
C LYS A 674 33.20 15.62 5.47
N PHE A 675 33.46 14.34 5.19
CA PHE A 675 32.46 13.29 5.20
C PHE A 675 32.42 12.52 6.53
N LEU A 676 33.18 12.92 7.55
CA LEU A 676 33.24 12.27 8.85
C LEU A 676 32.96 13.27 9.98
N GLU A 677 31.83 13.09 10.67
CA GLU A 677 31.46 13.87 11.84
C GLU A 677 31.66 13.05 13.12
N LEU A 678 32.55 13.54 13.98
CA LEU A 678 32.85 12.94 15.27
C LEU A 678 32.00 13.56 16.38
N VAL A 679 31.42 12.69 17.22
CA VAL A 679 30.58 13.07 18.37
C VAL A 679 31.36 12.87 19.67
N ASN A 680 31.48 13.93 20.46
CA ASN A 680 32.05 13.87 21.80
C ASN A 680 31.05 13.26 22.79
N GLU A 681 31.37 12.09 23.32
CA GLU A 681 30.46 11.34 24.21
C GLU A 681 30.22 12.06 25.54
N ALA A 682 31.18 12.86 26.02
CA ALA A 682 31.02 13.64 27.25
C ALA A 682 29.91 14.69 27.14
N GLU A 683 29.72 15.27 25.96
CA GLU A 683 28.65 16.24 25.66
C GLU A 683 27.28 15.58 25.59
N VAL A 684 27.24 14.35 25.08
CA VAL A 684 25.98 13.61 24.86
C VAL A 684 25.50 12.89 26.12
N ASN A 685 26.40 12.44 26.99
CA ASN A 685 26.05 11.58 28.12
C ASN A 685 25.05 12.20 29.09
N LYS A 686 25.01 13.54 29.17
CA LYS A 686 24.10 14.30 30.04
C LYS A 686 22.74 14.61 29.42
N LEU A 687 22.59 14.39 28.11
CA LEU A 687 21.35 14.72 27.39
C LEU A 687 20.23 13.75 27.74
N ASN A 688 18.99 14.19 27.56
CA ASN A 688 17.81 13.33 27.50
C ASN A 688 17.53 12.85 26.06
N HIS A 689 16.45 12.08 25.86
CA HIS A 689 16.08 11.51 24.56
C HIS A 689 15.88 12.55 23.46
N LEU A 690 15.16 13.64 23.76
CA LEU A 690 14.81 14.68 22.80
C LEU A 690 15.99 15.61 22.55
N GLU A 691 16.75 15.95 23.58
CA GLU A 691 17.98 16.73 23.43
C GLU A 691 19.03 16.00 22.60
N PHE A 692 19.17 14.67 22.77
CA PHE A 692 20.05 13.87 21.94
C PHE A 692 19.56 13.79 20.47
N TYR A 693 18.24 13.71 20.27
CA TYR A 693 17.66 13.81 18.93
C TYR A 693 17.97 15.16 18.27
N ASP A 694 17.78 16.27 18.98
CA ASP A 694 18.13 17.62 18.51
C ASP A 694 19.63 17.77 18.23
N PHE A 695 20.48 17.16 19.07
CA PHE A 695 21.91 17.08 18.84
C PHE A 695 22.24 16.40 17.50
N LEU A 696 21.65 15.22 17.24
CA LEU A 696 21.87 14.50 15.98
C LEU A 696 21.31 15.25 14.76
N LYS A 697 20.17 15.95 14.89
CA LYS A 697 19.63 16.79 13.81
C LYS A 697 20.63 17.85 13.36
N ARG A 698 21.28 18.55 14.29
CA ARG A 698 22.32 19.55 13.96
C ARG A 698 23.49 18.94 13.19
N LYS A 699 23.90 17.72 13.55
CA LYS A 699 24.94 16.98 12.82
C LYS A 699 24.48 16.55 11.43
N ILE A 700 23.22 16.18 11.27
CA ILE A 700 22.63 15.87 9.95
C ILE A 700 22.49 17.14 9.10
N ASP A 701 22.19 18.29 9.70
CA ASP A 701 22.08 19.56 8.98
C ASP A 701 23.40 20.01 8.35
N TYR A 702 24.53 19.65 8.94
CA TYR A 702 25.84 19.77 8.26
C TYR A 702 25.87 18.93 6.97
N PHE A 703 25.52 17.64 7.02
CA PHE A 703 25.45 16.82 5.81
C PHE A 703 24.41 17.31 4.80
N TYR A 704 23.37 18.01 5.24
CA TYR A 704 22.43 18.65 4.33
C TYR A 704 23.08 19.78 3.50
N THR A 705 24.08 20.51 4.02
CA THR A 705 24.75 21.57 3.25
C THR A 705 25.62 20.99 2.12
N ILE A 706 26.20 19.81 2.34
CA ILE A 706 27.02 19.08 1.37
C ILE A 706 26.26 17.93 0.68
N ARG A 707 24.92 17.96 0.71
CA ARG A 707 24.09 16.93 0.06
C ARG A 707 24.37 16.93 -1.45
N GLY A 708 24.58 15.76 -2.02
CA GLY A 708 25.01 15.58 -3.41
C GLY A 708 26.51 15.27 -3.56
N GLU A 709 27.33 15.56 -2.55
CA GLU A 709 28.74 15.15 -2.52
C GLU A 709 28.97 13.72 -1.99
N PHE A 710 27.98 13.17 -1.30
CA PHE A 710 27.95 11.79 -0.79
C PHE A 710 26.61 11.13 -1.16
N ASP A 711 26.58 9.79 -1.16
CA ASP A 711 25.41 9.00 -1.55
C ASP A 711 24.58 8.51 -0.34
N VAL A 712 25.24 8.07 0.72
CA VAL A 712 24.60 7.49 1.92
C VAL A 712 25.29 7.97 3.19
N LEU A 713 24.50 8.41 4.17
CA LEU A 713 24.97 8.75 5.51
C LEU A 713 24.92 7.51 6.41
N VAL A 714 26.01 7.14 7.05
CA VAL A 714 26.08 6.06 8.03
C VAL A 714 26.07 6.67 9.42
N LEU A 715 25.14 6.25 10.27
CA LEU A 715 25.12 6.61 11.69
C LEU A 715 25.49 5.39 12.52
N TYR A 716 26.65 5.45 13.17
CA TYR A 716 27.06 4.43 14.14
C TYR A 716 26.45 4.71 15.52
N PHE A 717 25.71 3.73 16.03
CA PHE A 717 25.00 3.81 17.30
C PHE A 717 25.54 2.73 18.27
N PRO A 718 26.51 3.09 19.14
CA PRO A 718 27.12 2.14 20.06
C PRO A 718 26.15 1.69 21.16
N LYS A 719 26.48 0.56 21.81
CA LYS A 719 25.70 0.03 22.94
C LYS A 719 25.50 1.04 24.08
N GLY A 720 26.48 1.91 24.32
CA GLY A 720 26.40 2.98 25.33
C GLY A 720 25.24 3.97 25.11
N TRP A 721 24.75 4.11 23.87
CA TRP A 721 23.65 5.00 23.53
C TRP A 721 22.27 4.34 23.61
N THR A 722 22.18 3.06 23.97
CA THR A 722 20.90 2.32 24.05
C THR A 722 19.82 3.04 24.86
N LYS A 723 20.22 3.79 25.91
CA LYS A 723 19.32 4.62 26.72
C LYS A 723 18.55 5.68 25.93
N PHE A 724 19.00 6.06 24.73
CA PHE A 724 18.35 7.05 23.87
C PHE A 724 17.46 6.42 22.79
N ARG A 725 17.43 5.09 22.67
CA ARG A 725 16.90 4.39 21.50
C ARG A 725 15.37 4.48 21.40
N GLU A 726 14.65 4.43 22.52
CA GLU A 726 13.19 4.47 22.57
C GLU A 726 12.71 5.14 23.86
N LEU A 727 11.68 5.99 23.77
CA LEU A 727 10.91 6.49 24.90
C LEU A 727 9.43 6.21 24.61
N LYS A 728 8.93 5.09 25.16
CA LYS A 728 7.56 4.61 24.93
C LYS A 728 6.83 4.47 26.26
N ASN A 729 5.80 5.27 26.46
CA ASN A 729 4.86 5.18 27.58
C ASN A 729 3.43 5.50 27.09
N ASP A 730 2.45 5.59 27.99
CA ASP A 730 1.04 5.78 27.60
C ASP A 730 0.76 7.12 26.90
N SER A 731 1.62 8.13 27.09
CA SER A 731 1.47 9.48 26.51
C SER A 731 2.48 9.81 25.40
N VAL A 732 3.61 9.11 25.34
CA VAL A 732 4.72 9.39 24.42
C VAL A 732 5.10 8.13 23.66
N TYR A 733 5.13 8.23 22.32
CA TYR A 733 5.69 7.21 21.43
C TYR A 733 6.86 7.83 20.66
N PHE A 734 8.07 7.59 21.14
CA PHE A 734 9.30 8.05 20.49
C PHE A 734 10.25 6.88 20.20
N ASP A 735 10.72 6.82 18.96
CA ASP A 735 11.78 5.91 18.51
C ASP A 735 12.81 6.75 17.74
N LEU A 736 14.05 6.77 18.23
CA LEU A 736 15.11 7.61 17.68
C LEU A 736 15.45 7.24 16.23
N HIS A 737 15.51 5.93 15.93
CA HIS A 737 15.83 5.44 14.59
C HIS A 737 14.76 5.88 13.59
N ASP A 738 13.50 5.72 13.96
CA ASP A 738 12.36 6.10 13.13
C ASP A 738 12.27 7.63 12.94
N SER A 739 12.52 8.40 14.00
CA SER A 739 12.49 9.87 13.96
C SER A 739 13.61 10.45 13.10
N ILE A 740 14.84 9.93 13.22
CA ILE A 740 15.97 10.37 12.39
C ILE A 740 15.73 10.04 10.92
N LYS A 741 15.14 8.88 10.59
CA LYS A 741 14.77 8.57 9.20
C LYS A 741 13.76 9.55 8.62
N LEU A 742 12.74 9.94 9.39
CA LEU A 742 11.78 10.96 8.98
C LEU A 742 12.45 12.32 8.74
N TYR A 743 13.36 12.73 9.65
CA TYR A 743 14.10 13.97 9.50
C TYR A 743 15.00 13.96 8.25
N CYS A 744 15.75 12.89 8.03
CA CYS A 744 16.59 12.72 6.84
C CYS A 744 15.77 12.70 5.55
N ALA A 745 14.57 12.11 5.55
CA ALA A 745 13.66 12.11 4.39
C ALA A 745 13.25 13.54 3.99
N LYS A 746 12.97 14.44 4.94
CA LYS A 746 12.69 15.85 4.67
C LYS A 746 13.86 16.60 4.03
N LYS A 747 15.08 16.13 4.29
CA LYS A 747 16.35 16.72 3.85
C LYS A 747 16.91 16.02 2.60
N ASN A 748 16.20 15.07 2.03
CA ASN A 748 16.63 14.26 0.89
C ASN A 748 17.93 13.45 1.15
N ILE A 749 18.17 13.03 2.40
CA ILE A 749 19.36 12.27 2.82
C ILE A 749 18.98 10.80 3.05
N LYS A 750 19.68 9.85 2.41
CA LYS A 750 19.55 8.42 2.75
C LYS A 750 20.47 8.07 3.90
N ILE A 751 19.93 7.43 4.95
CA ILE A 751 20.69 7.06 6.15
C ILE A 751 20.70 5.54 6.42
N GLN A 752 21.84 5.02 6.86
CA GLN A 752 22.04 3.64 7.30
C GLN A 752 22.52 3.63 8.77
N PHE A 753 21.69 3.04 9.65
CA PHE A 753 22.08 2.80 11.04
C PHE A 753 22.96 1.56 11.14
N VAL A 754 24.01 1.63 11.96
CA VAL A 754 24.86 0.49 12.32
C VAL A 754 24.96 0.45 13.85
N GLU A 755 24.59 -0.67 14.46
CA GLU A 755 24.62 -0.86 15.91
C GLU A 755 25.62 -1.97 16.29
N ASP A 756 26.18 -1.92 17.50
CA ASP A 756 27.08 -2.95 18.02
C ASP A 756 26.51 -4.37 17.89
N LYS A 757 25.21 -4.53 18.19
CA LYS A 757 24.51 -5.83 18.07
C LYS A 757 24.58 -6.42 16.66
N SER A 758 24.72 -5.59 15.64
CA SER A 758 24.87 -6.01 14.24
C SER A 758 26.32 -6.36 13.91
N ILE A 759 27.28 -5.60 14.45
CA ILE A 759 28.71 -5.86 14.26
C ILE A 759 29.12 -7.18 14.94
N ASP A 760 28.62 -7.42 16.16
CA ASP A 760 28.94 -8.59 16.98
C ASP A 760 28.06 -9.82 16.69
N TYR A 761 27.27 -9.78 15.61
CA TYR A 761 26.39 -10.90 15.26
C TYR A 761 27.22 -12.14 14.87
N LEU A 762 26.69 -13.33 15.21
CA LEU A 762 27.41 -14.61 15.12
C LEU A 762 28.01 -14.91 13.73
N ASP A 763 27.30 -14.59 12.66
CA ASP A 763 27.74 -14.84 11.29
C ASP A 763 28.08 -13.53 10.56
N PRO A 764 29.37 -13.20 10.38
CA PRO A 764 29.78 -11.95 9.75
C PRO A 764 29.39 -11.89 8.27
N ALA A 765 29.42 -13.00 7.52
CA ALA A 765 29.05 -12.99 6.10
C ALA A 765 27.59 -12.54 5.92
N LYS A 766 26.70 -12.99 6.80
CA LYS A 766 25.30 -12.56 6.84
C LYS A 766 25.20 -11.05 7.09
N VAL A 767 25.95 -10.50 8.04
CA VAL A 767 25.92 -9.06 8.30
C VAL A 767 26.36 -8.26 7.07
N LYS A 768 27.43 -8.68 6.39
CA LYS A 768 28.00 -7.98 5.23
C LYS A 768 27.10 -8.04 4.00
N TRP A 769 26.46 -9.18 3.74
CA TRP A 769 25.46 -9.28 2.68
C TRP A 769 24.30 -8.29 2.90
N TRP A 770 23.78 -8.15 4.12
CA TRP A 770 22.63 -7.30 4.40
C TRP A 770 23.03 -5.82 4.41
N LEU A 771 24.18 -5.49 5.00
CA LEU A 771 24.71 -4.13 5.03
C LEU A 771 25.07 -3.64 3.62
N SER A 772 25.79 -4.44 2.83
CA SER A 772 26.17 -4.08 1.46
C SER A 772 24.95 -3.86 0.57
N LEU A 773 23.95 -4.73 0.64
CA LEU A 773 22.70 -4.58 -0.10
C LEU A 773 21.98 -3.29 0.30
N GLY A 774 21.86 -3.04 1.61
CA GLY A 774 21.25 -1.82 2.12
C GLY A 774 21.94 -0.54 1.65
N LEU A 775 23.28 -0.49 1.70
CA LEU A 775 24.07 0.64 1.21
C LEU A 775 23.90 0.83 -0.31
N TYR A 776 24.01 -0.24 -1.08
CA TYR A 776 23.91 -0.22 -2.52
C TYR A 776 22.55 0.30 -2.99
N VAL A 777 21.45 -0.19 -2.41
CA VAL A 777 20.10 0.25 -2.80
C VAL A 777 19.82 1.68 -2.35
N LYS A 778 20.32 2.10 -1.17
CA LYS A 778 20.22 3.50 -0.70
C LYS A 778 20.99 4.47 -1.59
N ALA A 779 22.09 4.02 -2.18
CA ALA A 779 22.85 4.75 -3.21
C ALA A 779 22.17 4.75 -4.60
N ASN A 780 20.88 4.40 -4.67
CA ASN A 780 20.05 4.25 -5.87
C ASN A 780 20.38 3.03 -6.76
N GLY A 781 21.11 2.04 -6.25
CA GLY A 781 21.35 0.79 -6.96
C GLY A 781 20.06 -0.04 -7.13
N LEU A 782 19.97 -0.77 -8.25
CA LEU A 782 18.86 -1.71 -8.52
C LEU A 782 19.42 -3.14 -8.55
N PRO A 783 19.22 -3.95 -7.50
CA PRO A 783 19.92 -5.21 -7.35
C PRO A 783 19.29 -6.31 -8.20
N TRP A 784 17.96 -6.41 -8.23
CA TRP A 784 17.20 -7.36 -9.05
C TRP A 784 15.75 -6.90 -9.19
N ARG A 785 15.00 -7.51 -10.10
CA ARG A 785 13.55 -7.34 -10.23
C ARG A 785 12.83 -8.68 -10.35
N ASN A 786 11.51 -8.73 -10.14
CA ASN A 786 10.75 -9.92 -10.52
C ASN A 786 10.70 -10.09 -12.03
N VAL A 787 10.60 -11.35 -12.49
CA VAL A 787 10.21 -11.63 -13.89
C VAL A 787 8.76 -11.15 -14.09
N VAL A 788 8.58 -10.18 -14.98
CA VAL A 788 7.30 -9.49 -15.21
C VAL A 788 6.40 -10.32 -16.14
N VAL A 789 5.10 -10.36 -15.82
CA VAL A 789 4.08 -10.99 -16.67
C VAL A 789 3.33 -9.94 -17.50
N ASN A 790 3.00 -8.78 -16.90
CA ASN A 790 2.37 -7.65 -17.59
C ASN A 790 3.03 -6.36 -17.10
N GLU A 791 3.66 -5.62 -18.02
CA GLU A 791 4.38 -4.39 -17.70
C GLU A 791 3.47 -3.23 -17.25
N SER A 792 2.20 -3.25 -17.66
CA SER A 792 1.17 -2.23 -17.43
C SER A 792 0.36 -2.42 -16.13
N THR A 793 0.89 -3.21 -15.20
CA THR A 793 0.30 -3.45 -13.86
C THR A 793 1.04 -2.65 -12.79
N ALA A 794 0.31 -2.02 -11.88
CA ALA A 794 0.86 -1.46 -10.65
C ALA A 794 0.23 -2.09 -9.41
N PHE A 795 1.00 -2.12 -8.32
CA PHE A 795 0.55 -2.63 -7.03
C PHE A 795 0.57 -1.51 -6.00
N VAL A 796 -0.47 -1.46 -5.16
CA VAL A 796 -0.58 -0.52 -4.04
C VAL A 796 -0.77 -1.30 -2.75
N GLY A 797 0.05 -0.98 -1.74
CA GLY A 797 -0.17 -1.44 -0.37
C GLY A 797 -0.78 -0.35 0.49
N LEU A 798 -1.87 -0.67 1.21
CA LEU A 798 -2.57 0.24 2.11
C LEU A 798 -2.56 -0.25 3.56
N ASP A 799 -2.27 0.65 4.48
CA ASP A 799 -2.43 0.45 5.93
C ASP A 799 -2.77 1.79 6.62
N PHE A 800 -3.24 1.72 7.88
CA PHE A 800 -3.61 2.90 8.65
C PHE A 800 -2.80 3.02 9.94
N ALA A 801 -2.41 4.24 10.28
CA ALA A 801 -1.90 4.60 11.60
C ALA A 801 -2.98 5.37 12.36
N VAL A 802 -3.32 4.91 13.56
CA VAL A 802 -4.23 5.64 14.46
C VAL A 802 -3.40 6.23 15.60
N GLN A 803 -3.41 7.55 15.71
CA GLN A 803 -2.91 8.28 16.86
C GLN A 803 -4.07 8.73 17.74
N ARG A 804 -3.91 8.63 19.06
CA ARG A 804 -4.86 9.20 20.01
C ARG A 804 -4.37 10.57 20.41
N ILE A 805 -5.19 11.60 20.17
CA ILE A 805 -4.89 12.96 20.65
C ILE A 805 -5.44 13.10 22.08
N ASN A 806 -6.63 12.57 22.33
CA ASN A 806 -7.31 12.59 23.63
C ASN A 806 -8.17 11.31 23.78
N ASN A 807 -8.90 11.16 24.88
CA ASN A 807 -9.79 10.00 25.10
C ASN A 807 -10.89 9.86 24.03
N SER A 808 -11.32 10.96 23.39
CA SER A 808 -12.37 10.98 22.36
C SER A 808 -11.83 11.08 20.93
N ASN A 809 -10.83 11.95 20.69
CA ASN A 809 -10.36 12.26 19.33
C ASN A 809 -9.23 11.33 18.87
N LYS A 810 -9.42 10.72 17.71
CA LYS A 810 -8.44 9.88 17.03
C LYS A 810 -8.07 10.51 15.70
N TYR A 811 -6.78 10.67 15.48
CA TYR A 811 -6.22 11.09 14.21
C TYR A 811 -5.79 9.86 13.41
N VAL A 812 -6.24 9.78 12.16
CA VAL A 812 -5.96 8.62 11.29
C VAL A 812 -5.11 9.08 10.12
N LEU A 813 -3.97 8.42 9.93
CA LEU A 813 -3.09 8.59 8.79
C LEU A 813 -3.19 7.35 7.89
N GLY A 814 -3.56 7.56 6.63
CA GLY A 814 -3.44 6.58 5.57
C GLY A 814 -1.99 6.48 5.12
N SER A 815 -1.43 5.28 5.16
CA SER A 815 -0.08 4.98 4.66
C SER A 815 -0.21 4.13 3.42
N SER A 816 0.31 4.63 2.31
CA SER A 816 0.24 3.96 1.02
C SER A 816 1.58 3.96 0.29
N GLN A 817 1.84 2.89 -0.45
CA GLN A 817 3.03 2.78 -1.29
C GLN A 817 2.67 2.13 -2.62
N ILE A 818 3.19 2.72 -3.70
CA ILE A 818 3.02 2.20 -5.05
C ILE A 818 4.28 1.46 -5.52
N PHE A 819 4.07 0.39 -6.29
CA PHE A 819 5.09 -0.47 -6.86
C PHE A 819 4.78 -0.69 -8.35
N ASP A 820 5.82 -0.83 -9.16
CA ASP A 820 5.65 -1.22 -10.56
C ASP A 820 5.38 -2.73 -10.72
N SER A 821 5.15 -3.14 -11.96
CA SER A 821 4.86 -4.53 -12.37
C SER A 821 5.95 -5.53 -11.99
N SER A 822 7.18 -5.06 -11.76
CA SER A 822 8.32 -5.88 -11.33
C SER A 822 8.50 -5.91 -9.82
N GLY A 823 7.63 -5.22 -9.08
CA GLY A 823 7.64 -5.12 -7.62
C GLY A 823 8.68 -4.14 -7.08
N GLN A 824 9.21 -3.24 -7.91
CA GLN A 824 10.11 -2.17 -7.45
C GLN A 824 9.29 -1.08 -6.76
N GLY A 825 9.72 -0.68 -5.57
CA GLY A 825 9.09 0.42 -4.83
C GLY A 825 9.26 1.73 -5.59
N LEU A 826 8.17 2.45 -5.81
CA LEU A 826 8.15 3.68 -6.59
C LEU A 826 8.07 4.90 -5.66
N ARG A 827 6.93 5.08 -5.00
CA ARG A 827 6.69 6.23 -4.11
C ARG A 827 5.87 5.84 -2.88
N PHE A 828 6.13 6.55 -1.80
CA PHE A 828 5.43 6.47 -0.53
C PHE A 828 4.60 7.72 -0.30
N LEU A 829 3.35 7.56 0.15
CA LEU A 829 2.46 8.66 0.52
C LEU A 829 1.88 8.42 1.92
N LEU A 830 2.06 9.41 2.80
CA LEU A 830 1.40 9.49 4.10
C LEU A 830 0.39 10.63 4.08
N GLN A 831 -0.89 10.33 4.28
CA GLN A 831 -1.95 11.32 4.16
C GLN A 831 -2.95 11.24 5.32
N PRO A 832 -3.39 12.38 5.88
CA PRO A 832 -4.49 12.41 6.84
C PRO A 832 -5.79 11.92 6.22
N ILE A 833 -6.51 11.06 6.94
CA ILE A 833 -7.90 10.70 6.61
C ILE A 833 -8.80 11.71 7.31
N GLU A 834 -9.53 12.50 6.53
CA GLU A 834 -10.34 13.61 7.07
C GLU A 834 -11.59 13.10 7.78
N HIS A 835 -12.23 12.08 7.22
CA HIS A 835 -13.50 11.53 7.70
C HIS A 835 -13.35 10.03 7.99
N PRO A 836 -12.55 9.63 8.99
CA PRO A 836 -12.33 8.22 9.29
C PRO A 836 -13.59 7.57 9.88
N VAL A 837 -13.99 6.44 9.32
CA VAL A 837 -15.08 5.62 9.84
C VAL A 837 -14.49 4.50 10.70
N PHE A 838 -14.97 4.34 11.94
CA PHE A 838 -14.48 3.28 12.83
C PHE A 838 -15.50 2.14 12.94
N ILE A 839 -15.08 0.93 12.56
CA ILE A 839 -15.81 -0.30 12.89
C ILE A 839 -15.04 -1.01 14.00
N GLY A 840 -15.61 -1.01 15.21
CA GLY A 840 -14.93 -1.44 16.42
C GLY A 840 -13.71 -0.56 16.73
N LYS A 841 -12.50 -1.12 16.63
CA LYS A 841 -11.24 -0.39 16.85
C LYS A 841 -10.50 -0.05 15.56
N ASN A 842 -10.98 -0.53 14.43
CA ASN A 842 -10.29 -0.44 13.15
C ASN A 842 -10.79 0.78 12.37
N PRO A 843 -9.89 1.60 11.77
CA PRO A 843 -10.27 2.70 10.92
C PRO A 843 -10.53 2.23 9.47
N PHE A 844 -11.43 2.94 8.79
CA PHE A 844 -11.77 2.82 7.38
C PHE A 844 -11.90 4.23 6.79
N MET A 845 -11.79 4.34 5.47
CA MET A 845 -11.97 5.63 4.79
C MET A 845 -13.44 5.87 4.43
N SER A 846 -13.84 7.13 4.41
CA SER A 846 -15.02 7.57 3.67
C SER A 846 -14.82 7.34 2.16
N LYS A 847 -15.90 7.49 1.39
CA LYS A 847 -15.86 7.42 -0.08
C LYS A 847 -14.89 8.48 -0.64
N GLU A 848 -14.97 9.69 -0.13
CA GLU A 848 -14.17 10.85 -0.55
C GLU A 848 -12.68 10.64 -0.24
N ASP A 849 -12.34 10.21 0.98
CA ASP A 849 -10.96 9.95 1.39
C ASP A 849 -10.31 8.83 0.55
N ALA A 850 -11.07 7.76 0.27
CA ALA A 850 -10.61 6.66 -0.55
C ALA A 850 -10.34 7.08 -2.00
N ARG A 851 -11.23 7.90 -2.59
CA ARG A 851 -11.08 8.46 -3.94
C ARG A 851 -9.83 9.33 -4.03
N ARG A 852 -9.69 10.30 -3.13
CA ARG A 852 -8.57 11.25 -3.09
C ARG A 852 -7.21 10.55 -2.94
N MET A 853 -7.10 9.56 -2.05
CA MET A 853 -5.86 8.81 -1.85
C MET A 853 -5.43 8.06 -3.13
N ILE A 854 -6.35 7.39 -3.81
CA ILE A 854 -6.04 6.66 -5.04
C ILE A 854 -5.68 7.60 -6.19
N LEU A 855 -6.36 8.74 -6.33
CA LEU A 855 -6.03 9.75 -7.34
C LEU A 855 -4.59 10.26 -7.19
N LYS A 856 -4.14 10.52 -5.97
CA LYS A 856 -2.74 10.93 -5.70
C LYS A 856 -1.73 9.83 -6.04
N LEU A 857 -2.04 8.57 -5.73
CA LEU A 857 -1.16 7.44 -6.08
C LEU A 857 -1.09 7.20 -7.59
N LYS A 858 -2.23 7.26 -8.29
CA LYS A 858 -2.30 7.17 -9.75
C LYS A 858 -1.47 8.25 -10.41
N GLU A 859 -1.57 9.48 -9.92
CA GLU A 859 -0.74 10.57 -10.43
C GLU A 859 0.76 10.36 -10.14
N ALA A 860 1.11 9.97 -8.91
CA ALA A 860 2.51 9.70 -8.56
C ALA A 860 3.13 8.62 -9.47
N TYR A 861 2.35 7.62 -9.90
CA TYR A 861 2.78 6.63 -10.88
C TYR A 861 3.20 7.25 -12.21
N PHE A 862 2.32 8.05 -12.82
CA PHE A 862 2.55 8.65 -14.14
C PHE A 862 3.70 9.66 -14.14
N ARG A 863 3.93 10.36 -13.02
CA ARG A 863 5.04 11.32 -12.90
C ARG A 863 6.41 10.66 -12.92
N ILE A 864 6.53 9.44 -12.40
CA ILE A 864 7.81 8.72 -12.34
C ILE A 864 8.28 8.38 -13.74
N ASP A 865 7.39 7.80 -14.55
CA ASP A 865 7.68 7.43 -15.92
C ASP A 865 6.52 7.88 -16.82
N GLY A 866 6.68 9.00 -17.51
CA GLY A 866 5.61 9.55 -18.34
C GLY A 866 5.26 8.70 -19.57
N ASN A 867 6.02 7.64 -19.86
CA ASN A 867 5.69 6.66 -20.91
C ASN A 867 4.87 5.48 -20.37
N SER A 868 4.65 5.42 -19.06
CA SER A 868 3.95 4.30 -18.43
C SER A 868 2.47 4.26 -18.83
N LYS A 869 2.02 3.08 -19.25
CA LYS A 869 0.59 2.76 -19.40
C LYS A 869 0.14 1.99 -18.16
N LEU A 870 -0.95 2.44 -17.54
CA LEU A 870 -1.55 1.76 -16.40
C LEU A 870 -2.88 1.15 -16.83
N GLU A 871 -2.89 -0.15 -17.09
CA GLU A 871 -4.09 -0.90 -17.50
C GLU A 871 -4.71 -1.67 -16.33
N LYS A 872 -3.89 -1.97 -15.30
CA LYS A 872 -4.29 -2.75 -14.14
C LYS A 872 -3.73 -2.17 -12.84
N LEU A 873 -4.59 -2.03 -11.83
CA LEU A 873 -4.19 -1.69 -10.47
C LEU A 873 -4.62 -2.78 -9.49
N VAL A 874 -3.68 -3.27 -8.69
CA VAL A 874 -3.93 -4.24 -7.62
C VAL A 874 -3.72 -3.56 -6.26
N VAL A 875 -4.74 -3.54 -5.42
CA VAL A 875 -4.70 -2.89 -4.11
C VAL A 875 -4.76 -3.94 -3.00
N HIS A 876 -3.68 -4.03 -2.24
CA HIS A 876 -3.55 -4.90 -1.07
C HIS A 876 -3.86 -4.12 0.21
N LYS A 877 -4.74 -4.67 1.04
CA LYS A 877 -5.11 -4.11 2.35
C LYS A 877 -5.18 -5.20 3.41
N VAL A 878 -4.85 -4.88 4.66
CA VAL A 878 -4.97 -5.85 5.78
C VAL A 878 -6.42 -5.98 6.26
N LEU A 879 -7.11 -4.84 6.38
CA LEU A 879 -8.53 -4.78 6.72
C LEU A 879 -9.39 -5.08 5.49
N HIS A 880 -10.67 -5.41 5.72
CA HIS A 880 -11.63 -5.55 4.63
C HIS A 880 -11.91 -4.18 3.98
N TYR A 881 -12.56 -4.20 2.82
CA TYR A 881 -13.04 -2.99 2.15
C TYR A 881 -14.50 -2.73 2.52
N THR A 882 -14.82 -1.50 2.90
CA THR A 882 -16.22 -1.06 3.04
C THR A 882 -16.81 -0.72 1.67
N ASN A 883 -18.14 -0.60 1.60
CA ASN A 883 -18.82 -0.18 0.38
C ASN A 883 -18.34 1.20 -0.10
N ASP A 884 -18.19 2.14 0.84
CA ASP A 884 -17.75 3.50 0.55
C ASP A 884 -16.32 3.53 -0.01
N GLU A 885 -15.41 2.76 0.59
CA GLU A 885 -14.05 2.62 0.08
C GLU A 885 -14.03 2.05 -1.34
N MET A 886 -14.77 0.96 -1.58
CA MET A 886 -14.83 0.37 -2.92
C MET A 886 -15.40 1.34 -3.95
N THR A 887 -16.41 2.12 -3.57
CA THR A 887 -17.04 3.13 -4.42
C THR A 887 -16.02 4.22 -4.78
N GLY A 888 -15.38 4.84 -3.79
CA GLY A 888 -14.38 5.90 -4.01
C GLY A 888 -13.17 5.43 -4.81
N ILE A 889 -12.66 4.23 -4.54
CA ILE A 889 -11.56 3.63 -5.32
C ILE A 889 -12.00 3.40 -6.78
N SER A 890 -13.23 2.95 -7.00
CA SER A 890 -13.74 2.67 -8.35
C SER A 890 -13.91 3.94 -9.20
N GLU A 891 -14.32 5.04 -8.57
CA GLU A 891 -14.41 6.38 -9.16
C GLU A 891 -13.02 6.91 -9.53
N ALA A 892 -12.04 6.82 -8.62
CA ALA A 892 -10.68 7.29 -8.86
C ALA A 892 -9.95 6.53 -10.00
N LEU A 893 -10.32 5.26 -10.22
CA LEU A 893 -9.73 4.39 -11.24
C LEU A 893 -10.53 4.37 -12.53
N GLU A 894 -11.40 5.36 -12.76
CA GLU A 894 -12.01 5.57 -14.06
C GLU A 894 -10.93 5.66 -15.16
N GLY A 895 -11.22 5.02 -16.30
CA GLY A 895 -10.27 4.84 -17.42
C GLY A 895 -9.29 3.67 -17.27
N ILE A 896 -9.21 3.02 -16.10
CA ILE A 896 -8.42 1.79 -15.89
C ILE A 896 -9.38 0.60 -15.93
N GLU A 897 -9.10 -0.39 -16.79
CA GLU A 897 -10.01 -1.51 -17.06
C GLU A 897 -10.01 -2.54 -15.92
N ASN A 898 -8.83 -2.89 -15.42
CA ASN A 898 -8.65 -4.02 -14.50
C ASN A 898 -8.30 -3.54 -13.08
N ILE A 899 -9.13 -3.89 -12.10
CA ILE A 899 -8.96 -3.49 -10.71
C ILE A 899 -9.11 -4.73 -9.82
N GLU A 900 -8.08 -5.05 -9.03
CA GLU A 900 -8.14 -6.10 -8.01
C GLU A 900 -8.09 -5.46 -6.62
N LEU A 901 -9.12 -5.69 -5.80
CA LEU A 901 -9.15 -5.27 -4.40
C LEU A 901 -9.05 -6.51 -3.52
N LEU A 902 -7.87 -6.71 -2.93
CA LEU A 902 -7.55 -7.91 -2.15
C LEU A 902 -7.30 -7.57 -0.69
N GLN A 903 -8.05 -8.23 0.19
CA GLN A 903 -7.70 -8.30 1.60
C GLN A 903 -6.68 -9.43 1.80
N ILE A 904 -5.59 -9.13 2.51
CA ILE A 904 -4.55 -10.11 2.86
C ILE A 904 -4.36 -10.12 4.38
N GLN A 905 -4.80 -11.21 5.02
CA GLN A 905 -4.68 -11.37 6.47
C GLN A 905 -3.50 -12.26 6.83
N LYS A 906 -2.55 -11.71 7.60
CA LYS A 906 -1.34 -12.44 8.05
C LYS A 906 -1.63 -13.49 9.13
N TYR A 907 -2.52 -13.18 10.06
CA TYR A 907 -2.68 -13.92 11.31
C TYR A 907 -3.92 -14.81 11.29
N SER A 908 -3.96 -15.76 10.35
CA SER A 908 -5.00 -16.80 10.35
C SER A 908 -4.68 -17.88 11.39
N LYS A 909 -5.71 -18.50 11.99
CA LYS A 909 -5.53 -19.68 12.86
C LYS A 909 -5.42 -20.99 12.08
N TRP A 910 -5.63 -20.95 10.76
CA TRP A 910 -5.44 -22.07 9.84
C TRP A 910 -3.99 -22.60 9.89
N ARG A 911 -3.84 -23.92 9.91
CA ARG A 911 -2.56 -24.64 9.82
C ARG A 911 -2.73 -25.86 8.95
N ALA A 912 -1.68 -26.18 8.20
CA ALA A 912 -1.62 -27.35 7.33
C ALA A 912 -0.49 -28.28 7.79
N ILE A 913 -0.78 -29.56 7.81
CA ILE A 913 0.18 -30.64 8.00
C ILE A 913 0.33 -31.34 6.66
N ARG A 914 1.55 -31.31 6.12
CA ARG A 914 1.91 -31.99 4.88
C ARG A 914 1.94 -33.51 5.14
N GLY A 915 1.12 -34.26 4.42
CA GLY A 915 1.21 -35.72 4.36
C GLY A 915 2.48 -36.18 3.65
N ASP A 916 2.79 -37.46 3.75
CA ASP A 916 3.90 -38.07 3.01
C ASP A 916 3.36 -39.23 2.18
N ILE A 917 3.90 -39.42 0.98
CA ILE A 917 3.53 -40.53 0.09
C ILE A 917 4.71 -41.48 0.03
N ASP A 918 4.45 -42.76 0.24
CA ASP A 918 5.44 -43.79 0.02
C ASP A 918 5.73 -43.92 -1.48
N ARG A 919 6.99 -43.69 -1.87
CA ARG A 919 7.39 -43.63 -3.28
C ARG A 919 7.30 -44.97 -4.01
N TYR A 920 7.31 -46.08 -3.28
CA TYR A 920 7.27 -47.42 -3.86
C TYR A 920 5.84 -47.93 -4.01
N THR A 921 5.00 -47.67 -3.00
CA THR A 921 3.61 -48.17 -2.96
C THR A 921 2.59 -47.15 -3.45
N GLY A 922 2.95 -45.87 -3.57
CA GLY A 922 2.04 -44.77 -3.90
C GLY A 922 1.01 -44.46 -2.80
N LYS A 923 1.08 -45.15 -1.65
CA LYS A 923 0.12 -44.98 -0.55
C LYS A 923 0.55 -43.83 0.36
N VAL A 924 -0.45 -43.16 0.93
CA VAL A 924 -0.24 -42.12 1.94
C VAL A 924 0.28 -42.75 3.22
N LYS A 925 1.42 -42.28 3.72
CA LYS A 925 1.99 -42.74 4.99
C LYS A 925 1.15 -42.28 6.17
N THR A 926 1.21 -43.05 7.25
CA THR A 926 0.52 -42.73 8.52
C THR A 926 1.11 -41.52 9.24
N ASP A 927 2.44 -41.37 9.13
CA ASP A 927 3.18 -40.23 9.66
C ASP A 927 3.28 -39.09 8.63
N PRO A 928 3.19 -37.84 9.08
CA PRO A 928 3.31 -36.68 8.20
C PRO A 928 4.75 -36.47 7.75
N HIS A 929 4.92 -35.67 6.69
CA HIS A 929 6.22 -35.29 6.18
C HIS A 929 7.03 -34.49 7.23
N ASN A 930 8.36 -34.66 7.26
CA ASN A 930 9.23 -34.02 8.25
C ASN A 930 9.34 -32.50 8.09
N PHE A 931 9.27 -32.01 6.84
CA PHE A 931 9.26 -30.57 6.54
C PHE A 931 7.84 -30.01 6.50
N PRO A 932 7.66 -28.72 6.84
CA PRO A 932 6.36 -28.06 6.74
C PRO A 932 5.84 -28.05 5.30
N ILE A 933 4.59 -27.62 5.14
CA ILE A 933 3.95 -27.43 3.84
C ILE A 933 4.82 -26.62 2.89
N GLN A 934 4.72 -26.93 1.59
CA GLN A 934 5.50 -26.24 0.57
C GLN A 934 5.03 -24.80 0.43
N ARG A 935 5.99 -23.88 0.31
CA ARG A 935 5.69 -22.50 -0.06
C ARG A 935 5.08 -22.48 -1.47
N GLY A 936 4.07 -21.63 -1.66
CA GLY A 936 3.28 -21.58 -2.89
C GLY A 936 2.07 -22.52 -2.88
N THR A 937 1.85 -23.30 -1.81
CA THR A 937 0.62 -24.09 -1.64
C THR A 937 -0.60 -23.18 -1.51
N VAL A 938 -1.65 -23.49 -2.25
CA VAL A 938 -2.94 -22.80 -2.30
C VAL A 938 -4.05 -23.78 -1.98
N ILE A 939 -4.99 -23.36 -1.12
CA ILE A 939 -6.23 -24.10 -0.85
C ILE A 939 -7.39 -23.12 -0.96
N GLN A 940 -8.27 -23.32 -1.94
CA GLN A 940 -9.48 -22.53 -2.12
C GLN A 940 -10.50 -22.91 -1.03
N LEU A 941 -10.97 -21.91 -0.28
CA LEU A 941 -11.95 -22.11 0.79
C LEU A 941 -13.38 -21.90 0.27
N ASP A 942 -13.57 -20.87 -0.54
CA ASP A 942 -14.85 -20.50 -1.15
C ASP A 942 -14.64 -19.76 -2.49
N ASP A 943 -15.71 -19.21 -3.05
CA ASP A 943 -15.70 -18.50 -4.33
C ASP A 943 -14.79 -17.28 -4.34
N PHE A 944 -14.50 -16.67 -3.20
CA PHE A 944 -13.76 -15.41 -3.13
C PHE A 944 -12.64 -15.39 -2.10
N SER A 945 -12.33 -16.54 -1.49
CA SER A 945 -11.27 -16.66 -0.52
C SER A 945 -10.46 -17.95 -0.64
N PHE A 946 -9.18 -17.82 -0.34
CA PHE A 946 -8.25 -18.95 -0.34
C PHE A 946 -7.11 -18.73 0.66
N LEU A 947 -6.51 -19.84 1.09
CA LEU A 947 -5.30 -19.87 1.90
C LEU A 947 -4.08 -19.94 0.97
N LEU A 948 -3.06 -19.13 1.25
CA LEU A 948 -1.79 -19.14 0.53
C LEU A 948 -0.61 -19.23 1.51
N TRP A 949 0.18 -20.28 1.39
CA TRP A 949 1.43 -20.40 2.15
C TRP A 949 2.58 -19.66 1.45
N THR A 950 2.78 -18.40 1.83
CA THR A 950 3.98 -17.63 1.48
C THR A 950 5.19 -17.97 2.37
N HIS A 951 5.02 -18.79 3.39
CA HIS A 951 6.12 -19.30 4.20
C HIS A 951 5.98 -20.81 4.32
N GLY A 952 7.07 -21.53 4.07
CA GLY A 952 7.05 -22.98 3.96
C GLY A 952 8.35 -23.54 3.40
N SER A 953 8.36 -24.84 3.15
CA SER A 953 9.48 -25.52 2.51
C SER A 953 9.59 -25.11 1.04
N VAL A 954 10.80 -24.84 0.57
CA VAL A 954 11.13 -24.56 -0.84
C VAL A 954 12.01 -25.71 -1.34
N GLN A 955 11.68 -26.25 -2.51
CA GLN A 955 12.37 -27.40 -3.09
C GLN A 955 12.85 -27.04 -4.50
N GLU A 956 13.83 -26.13 -4.55
CA GLU A 956 14.42 -25.59 -5.77
C GLU A 956 15.92 -25.89 -5.77
N ASP A 957 16.44 -26.39 -6.89
CA ASP A 957 17.83 -26.85 -7.02
C ASP A 957 18.82 -25.71 -6.74
N ASP A 958 18.51 -24.49 -7.19
CA ASP A 958 19.29 -23.28 -6.97
C ASP A 958 19.31 -22.80 -5.51
N VAL A 959 18.45 -23.34 -4.64
CA VAL A 959 18.38 -22.98 -3.23
C VAL A 959 19.26 -23.92 -2.42
N ALA A 960 18.76 -25.11 -2.11
CA ALA A 960 19.43 -26.08 -1.22
C ALA A 960 20.02 -27.30 -1.96
N GLY A 961 19.96 -27.35 -3.29
CA GLY A 961 20.41 -28.47 -4.11
C GLY A 961 19.29 -29.45 -4.49
N ARG A 962 19.64 -30.39 -5.36
CA ARG A 962 18.67 -31.26 -6.04
C ARG A 962 17.85 -32.10 -5.06
N HIS A 963 16.53 -31.99 -5.17
CA HIS A 963 15.54 -32.67 -4.31
C HIS A 963 15.60 -32.33 -2.80
N MET A 964 16.38 -31.32 -2.39
CA MET A 964 16.52 -30.93 -0.99
C MET A 964 15.49 -29.87 -0.58
N ASN A 965 15.03 -29.93 0.67
CA ASN A 965 14.08 -28.95 1.22
C ASN A 965 14.83 -27.85 1.97
N TYR A 966 14.60 -26.60 1.60
CA TYR A 966 14.99 -25.42 2.37
C TYR A 966 13.80 -24.88 3.17
N TYR A 967 13.97 -24.62 4.46
CA TYR A 967 12.95 -23.94 5.27
C TYR A 967 13.56 -22.77 6.03
N GLN A 968 13.30 -21.55 5.51
CA GLN A 968 13.83 -20.32 6.09
C GLN A 968 13.47 -20.20 7.58
N GLY A 969 14.45 -19.94 8.44
CA GLY A 969 14.27 -19.78 9.88
C GLY A 969 14.07 -21.07 10.68
N LYS A 970 13.65 -22.19 10.06
CA LYS A 970 13.50 -23.51 10.72
C LYS A 970 12.64 -23.49 12.00
N ARG A 971 11.51 -22.77 12.00
CA ARG A 971 10.64 -22.58 13.19
C ARG A 971 9.22 -23.12 13.00
N GLY A 972 8.94 -24.26 13.63
CA GLY A 972 7.60 -24.83 13.73
C GLY A 972 6.92 -25.02 12.38
N ILE A 973 5.59 -24.94 12.37
CA ILE A 973 4.79 -24.98 11.13
C ILE A 973 4.26 -23.58 10.77
N PRO A 974 4.26 -23.20 9.48
CA PRO A 974 3.87 -21.87 9.04
C PRO A 974 2.35 -21.66 9.01
N ALA A 975 1.93 -20.42 9.22
CA ALA A 975 0.58 -19.96 8.97
C ALA A 975 0.40 -19.54 7.50
N PRO A 976 -0.74 -19.83 6.85
CA PRO A 976 -1.08 -19.24 5.56
C PRO A 976 -1.51 -17.78 5.72
N LEU A 977 -1.33 -17.02 4.64
CA LEU A 977 -2.11 -15.81 4.42
C LEU A 977 -3.53 -16.20 4.01
N LEU A 978 -4.53 -15.54 4.57
CA LEU A 978 -5.91 -15.65 4.11
C LEU A 978 -6.19 -14.49 3.15
N ILE A 979 -6.45 -14.83 1.89
CA ILE A 979 -6.71 -13.87 0.81
C ILE A 979 -8.21 -13.83 0.56
N ARG A 980 -8.79 -12.61 0.52
CA ARG A 980 -10.18 -12.40 0.12
C ARG A 980 -10.26 -11.38 -1.00
N ARG A 981 -10.93 -11.71 -2.09
CA ARG A 981 -11.24 -10.79 -3.19
C ARG A 981 -12.50 -10.02 -2.85
N PHE A 982 -12.42 -8.69 -2.82
CA PHE A 982 -13.58 -7.81 -2.74
C PHE A 982 -14.03 -7.36 -4.13
N ARG A 983 -13.09 -7.22 -5.06
CA ARG A 983 -13.34 -6.84 -6.46
C ARG A 983 -12.23 -7.38 -7.37
N GLY A 984 -12.55 -7.65 -8.63
CA GLY A 984 -11.59 -8.13 -9.61
C GLY A 984 -12.02 -9.42 -10.32
N THR A 985 -11.28 -9.76 -11.36
CA THR A 985 -11.57 -10.85 -12.30
C THR A 985 -10.40 -11.78 -12.57
N ASP A 986 -9.22 -11.51 -12.00
CA ASP A 986 -8.02 -12.32 -12.23
C ASP A 986 -8.24 -13.81 -11.88
N PRO A 987 -7.58 -14.73 -12.60
CA PRO A 987 -7.44 -16.10 -12.15
C PRO A 987 -6.69 -16.19 -10.81
N ILE A 988 -7.00 -17.21 -10.01
CA ILE A 988 -6.36 -17.43 -8.70
C ILE A 988 -4.84 -17.60 -8.82
N GLU A 989 -4.37 -18.22 -9.89
CA GLU A 989 -2.96 -18.46 -10.19
C GLU A 989 -2.20 -17.15 -10.42
N MET A 990 -2.83 -16.19 -11.11
CA MET A 990 -2.25 -14.86 -11.32
C MET A 990 -2.13 -14.10 -10.01
N THR A 991 -3.21 -14.06 -9.21
CA THR A 991 -3.19 -13.43 -7.88
C THR A 991 -2.12 -14.05 -6.97
N VAL A 992 -1.99 -15.37 -6.97
CA VAL A 992 -0.99 -16.10 -6.18
C VAL A 992 0.43 -15.78 -6.65
N ARG A 993 0.67 -15.78 -7.96
CA ARG A 993 1.97 -15.45 -8.56
C ARG A 993 2.41 -14.03 -8.20
N ASP A 994 1.49 -13.06 -8.29
CA ASP A 994 1.76 -11.67 -7.94
C ASP A 994 2.16 -11.55 -6.46
N ILE A 995 1.37 -12.13 -5.55
CA ILE A 995 1.66 -12.11 -4.10
C ILE A 995 3.00 -12.78 -3.79
N LEU A 996 3.26 -13.97 -4.34
CA LEU A 996 4.53 -14.70 -4.11
C LEU A 996 5.73 -13.90 -4.65
N SER A 997 5.62 -13.30 -5.82
CA SER A 997 6.70 -12.51 -6.42
C SER A 997 7.00 -11.28 -5.56
N LEU A 998 5.96 -10.57 -5.10
CA LEU A 998 6.12 -9.41 -4.21
C LEU A 998 6.73 -9.76 -2.85
N THR A 999 6.66 -11.01 -2.38
CA THR A 999 7.34 -11.41 -1.14
C THR A 999 8.88 -11.46 -1.26
N LYS A 1000 9.42 -11.44 -2.48
CA LYS A 1000 10.87 -11.49 -2.77
C LYS A 1000 11.49 -10.12 -3.07
N MET A 1001 10.68 -9.06 -2.98
CA MET A 1001 11.06 -7.68 -3.35
C MET A 1001 11.37 -6.78 -2.15
N ASN A 1002 11.59 -7.36 -0.97
CA ASN A 1002 12.06 -6.58 0.18
C ASN A 1002 13.59 -6.50 0.18
N TRP A 1003 14.14 -5.40 -0.36
CA TRP A 1003 15.59 -5.14 -0.43
C TRP A 1003 16.25 -4.75 0.91
N ASN A 1004 15.53 -4.81 2.04
CA ASN A 1004 16.13 -4.57 3.36
C ASN A 1004 16.99 -5.74 3.86
N GLY A 1005 16.99 -6.88 3.16
CA GLY A 1005 17.79 -8.04 3.54
C GLY A 1005 17.90 -9.07 2.42
N GLY A 1006 18.89 -9.95 2.56
CA GLY A 1006 19.23 -10.99 1.59
C GLY A 1006 18.44 -12.30 1.76
N GLU A 1007 17.34 -12.30 2.51
CA GLU A 1007 16.51 -13.50 2.69
C GLU A 1007 15.82 -13.93 1.39
N LEU A 1008 15.46 -15.21 1.28
CA LEU A 1008 14.83 -15.75 0.06
C LEU A 1008 13.47 -15.09 -0.19
N TYR A 1009 12.71 -14.86 0.88
CA TYR A 1009 11.40 -14.21 0.85
C TYR A 1009 11.02 -13.65 2.23
N LYS A 1010 10.04 -12.73 2.27
CA LYS A 1010 9.30 -12.33 3.48
C LYS A 1010 7.94 -13.04 3.54
N THR A 1011 7.33 -13.10 4.72
CA THR A 1011 5.99 -13.72 4.86
C THR A 1011 4.89 -12.87 4.22
N LEU A 1012 5.00 -11.54 4.28
CA LEU A 1012 4.06 -10.63 3.62
C LEU A 1012 4.64 -10.15 2.29
N PRO A 1013 3.79 -9.88 1.28
CA PRO A 1013 4.23 -9.17 0.08
C PRO A 1013 4.75 -7.78 0.46
N VAL A 1014 5.75 -7.28 -0.27
CA VAL A 1014 6.42 -6.00 0.00
C VAL A 1014 5.44 -4.84 0.18
N THR A 1015 4.36 -4.81 -0.60
CA THR A 1015 3.21 -3.89 -0.47
C THR A 1015 2.70 -3.71 0.97
N LEU A 1016 2.51 -4.79 1.72
CA LEU A 1016 1.97 -4.74 3.09
C LEU A 1016 3.05 -4.74 4.17
N ASP A 1017 4.22 -5.29 3.88
CA ASP A 1017 5.35 -5.27 4.82
C ASP A 1017 5.85 -3.84 5.04
N PHE A 1018 5.94 -3.05 3.97
CA PHE A 1018 6.31 -1.65 4.06
C PHE A 1018 5.17 -0.76 4.59
N SER A 1019 3.92 -0.90 4.12
CA SER A 1019 2.82 -0.05 4.61
C SER A 1019 2.65 -0.14 6.14
N LYS A 1020 2.87 -1.34 6.71
CA LYS A 1020 2.88 -1.55 8.16
C LYS A 1020 4.07 -0.91 8.89
N ARG A 1021 5.23 -0.85 8.24
CA ARG A 1021 6.41 -0.18 8.79
C ARG A 1021 6.20 1.34 8.78
N LEU A 1022 5.59 1.84 7.71
CA LEU A 1022 5.25 3.25 7.52
C LEU A 1022 4.18 3.73 8.52
N SER A 1023 3.19 2.90 8.85
CA SER A 1023 2.23 3.23 9.91
C SER A 1023 2.85 3.35 11.31
N LYS A 1024 4.10 2.88 11.51
CA LYS A 1024 4.88 3.17 12.72
C LYS A 1024 5.61 4.51 12.65
N TYR A 1025 6.17 4.88 11.49
CA TYR A 1025 6.77 6.20 11.27
C TYR A 1025 5.75 7.30 11.48
N ALA A 1026 4.54 7.07 11.00
CA ALA A 1026 3.39 7.93 11.18
C ALA A 1026 3.01 8.20 12.65
N LYS A 1027 3.63 7.57 13.65
CA LYS A 1027 3.37 7.82 15.08
C LYS A 1027 4.40 8.74 15.75
N GLN A 1028 5.48 9.09 15.06
CA GLN A 1028 6.50 9.99 15.60
C GLN A 1028 6.01 11.44 15.58
N ALA A 1029 6.64 12.30 16.38
CA ALA A 1029 6.34 13.74 16.41
C ALA A 1029 6.74 14.46 15.09
N GLU A 1030 7.74 13.93 14.39
CA GLU A 1030 8.19 14.47 13.11
C GLU A 1030 7.15 14.19 12.01
N THR A 1031 6.45 15.21 11.52
CA THR A 1031 5.39 15.06 10.51
C THR A 1031 5.93 15.23 9.09
N LEU A 1032 5.61 14.31 8.18
CA LEU A 1032 5.89 14.48 6.75
C LEU A 1032 4.80 15.33 6.09
N GLN A 1033 5.15 16.01 5.01
CA GLN A 1033 4.15 16.63 4.14
C GLN A 1033 3.37 15.53 3.41
N ALA A 1034 2.13 15.80 3.04
CA ALA A 1034 1.28 14.84 2.31
C ALA A 1034 1.65 14.76 0.82
N ILE A 1035 2.94 14.56 0.54
CA ILE A 1035 3.51 14.42 -0.81
C ILE A 1035 4.19 13.04 -0.98
N PRO A 1036 4.37 12.57 -2.23
CA PRO A 1036 5.08 11.33 -2.48
C PRO A 1036 6.59 11.43 -2.20
N TYR A 1037 7.17 10.48 -1.45
CA TYR A 1037 8.61 10.37 -1.18
C TYR A 1037 9.21 9.08 -1.80
N ASP A 1038 10.52 9.08 -2.11
CA ASP A 1038 11.23 7.84 -2.47
C ASP A 1038 11.26 6.89 -1.26
N PHE A 1039 10.92 5.62 -1.49
CA PHE A 1039 10.89 4.59 -0.45
C PHE A 1039 12.27 4.32 0.19
N ARG A 1040 13.37 4.61 -0.53
CA ARG A 1040 14.75 4.38 -0.07
C ARG A 1040 15.10 5.16 1.20
N PHE A 1041 14.41 6.27 1.49
CA PHE A 1041 14.57 7.00 2.76
C PHE A 1041 14.11 6.20 3.98
N PHE A 1042 13.20 5.26 3.78
CA PHE A 1042 12.54 4.52 4.85
C PHE A 1042 13.05 3.08 5.01
N MET A 1043 13.95 2.63 4.14
CA MET A 1043 14.56 1.29 4.17
C MET A 1043 15.49 1.04 5.34
#